data_AF-A0A2V8X0H2-F1
#
_entry.id   AF-A0A2V8X0H2-F1
#
_cell.length_a   1.000
_cell.length_b   1.000
_cell.length_c   1.000
_cell.angle_alpha   90.00
_cell.angle_beta   90.00
_cell.angle_gamma   90.00
#
_symmetry.space_group_name_H-M   'P 1'
#
loop_
_entity.id
_entity.type
_entity.pdbx_description
1 polymer ?
#
loop_
_entity_poly.entity_id
_entity_poly.type
_entity_poly.pdbx_seq_one_letter_code
_entity_poly.pdbx_strand_id
1 'polypeptide(L)'
;MVALRLQGLEGIPDSECALRKARFQQRHIFGSLVSQSANLVEDSSLKMNSRVWPFLVVFFSLLLASLHVAPARAQSEASLSRRIQKVIGRPEFAHANFGIEFFALDTGKVIYALNAGKMFVSASTTKILTEGALLAKLGADYRFHTRIYRTGPIDSKGKLKGDLILVASGDPNLSNRIQPDDTLAFVDEDHSYQGPAVPGDPLVVIKQLAKDIAARGIRKLEGRVLVDTTLFPDGPREGGTNVVMSSITINDNVIDLIETPGVKEGDPVTIQSSPQTSYLHFVNHLTTSPAGTKPSFNSPGVATNPDGSVVVTLSGSLPVGTSPQPATFAVPAPTKFAETTLREALIAAGIRIKASSSSNPADFSSCTRFYSTENQVAEHVSPPLSEEIKVTLKVSQNLHAGMGPYLLGALAAKDTKNPLDAGFKIERDFLQSAKLELSGAAQGDGAGGDWADLFTPDFMVHYLAYWATRPDYQVFFKALPVLGKDGTLAKIQANAPGAGHVYAKTGTFGSEDKLNGKMMLNGKGLTGYVITKNGEKLAFAAYVNHVSLAPDPEAAQQVAGQALGEIAAAAYDANGNGVTSAGQYDLIVRNGHIIDGSGNPWYAADVAVSGDRIAAIGDMREAHAKREIDAKGRIVSPGFIDMLGQSELSLLLDNRSLSKLSQGITTEITGEGGSIAPQNEKTLTPMKPFLDRYHLTADWTSLAGYFDRLEKRATPLNIGTYVGSAQIREAVIGDDDRVPTAAELQQMKSLVEHGMKDGAFGVSSALIYPPNIYAKTDELIELAKVASKYGGLYATHMRSEGASEMPALAEAIRIGREANLPVEIFHLKVSGKPRWGTMKNVVAVIQNARDSGLDIAADMYPYPAGATALASALPPWVADGGVQKLLERLKDPAIRSRIKKDLTGDHPDWENLYYDCGGATGVLIASAEKPELKQFAGKTLDDVAKTWKKPPEDALMDFVLADNAQTGAIYFMASEEDLRTGLSQPWTSIGLDAGEMSLDGPMFEPHTHPRAMGSMPRFLGHYVRDGHLLSLETAIRKITSLPAQREHLDSRGLLKPGHFADMTIFNPETIIDHATFTKPDQLSEGIDYTIVNGQVEYENGKLTGVAAGRVLRGRGWLPVAQ
;
A
#
# COMPACT_ATOMS: atom_id res chain seq x y z
N MET A 1 -2.32 4.38 -44.96
CA MET A 1 -1.44 3.89 -46.05
C MET A 1 -1.64 2.38 -46.14
N VAL A 2 -1.97 1.87 -47.35
CA VAL A 2 -2.18 0.46 -47.74
C VAL A 2 -3.38 -0.22 -47.05
N ALA A 3 -4.63 -0.29 -47.55
CA ALA A 3 -5.25 -0.44 -48.88
C ALA A 3 -5.09 -1.84 -49.53
N LEU A 4 -6.15 -2.64 -49.45
CA LEU A 4 -6.56 -3.59 -50.49
C LEU A 4 -8.09 -3.66 -50.55
N ARG A 5 -8.59 -3.34 -51.75
CA ARG A 5 -10.00 -3.31 -52.19
C ARG A 5 -10.43 -4.68 -52.71
N LEU A 6 -11.75 -4.92 -52.74
CA LEU A 6 -12.60 -5.24 -53.93
C LEU A 6 -14.00 -5.64 -53.38
N GLN A 7 -15.06 -4.83 -53.42
CA GLN A 7 -15.93 -4.31 -54.52
C GLN A 7 -16.71 -5.36 -55.35
N GLY A 8 -18.03 -5.15 -55.39
CA GLY A 8 -19.02 -5.68 -56.36
C GLY A 8 -20.34 -6.04 -55.65
N LEU A 9 -21.34 -5.15 -55.48
CA LEU A 9 -22.32 -4.57 -56.46
C LEU A 9 -23.19 -5.69 -57.11
N GLU A 10 -24.51 -5.64 -57.32
CA GLU A 10 -25.58 -4.63 -57.22
C GLU A 10 -26.92 -5.31 -57.64
N GLY A 11 -28.09 -4.70 -57.33
CA GLY A 11 -29.38 -4.87 -58.06
C GLY A 11 -30.54 -5.54 -57.27
N ILE A 12 -31.58 -4.89 -56.69
CA ILE A 12 -32.63 -3.93 -57.17
C ILE A 12 -33.71 -4.63 -58.06
N PRO A 13 -35.05 -4.37 -57.99
CA PRO A 13 -36.00 -4.14 -56.87
C PRO A 13 -37.46 -4.70 -57.16
N ASP A 14 -38.48 -4.13 -56.49
CA ASP A 14 -39.95 -4.15 -56.73
C ASP A 14 -40.74 -5.35 -56.15
N SER A 15 -41.92 -5.24 -55.53
CA SER A 15 -42.85 -4.17 -55.08
C SER A 15 -43.93 -4.89 -54.25
N GLU A 16 -44.40 -4.42 -53.09
CA GLU A 16 -45.70 -3.70 -52.98
C GLU A 16 -46.01 -3.32 -51.51
N CYS A 17 -46.79 -2.25 -51.37
CA CYS A 17 -47.69 -1.90 -50.27
C CYS A 17 -47.21 -0.95 -49.13
N ALA A 18 -47.45 0.34 -49.37
CA ALA A 18 -48.15 1.31 -48.51
C ALA A 18 -47.44 1.99 -47.29
N LEU A 19 -47.16 3.30 -47.51
CA LEU A 19 -47.55 4.48 -46.71
C LEU A 19 -46.82 4.88 -45.38
N ARG A 20 -45.87 5.82 -45.57
CA ARG A 20 -45.75 7.20 -45.00
C ARG A 20 -45.86 7.52 -43.49
N LYS A 21 -44.75 8.14 -43.02
CA LYS A 21 -44.57 9.44 -42.30
C LYS A 21 -45.11 9.65 -40.85
N ALA A 22 -44.12 9.99 -40.01
CA ALA A 22 -44.00 11.14 -39.09
C ALA A 22 -44.83 11.23 -37.79
N ARG A 23 -44.05 11.42 -36.68
CA ARG A 23 -44.26 12.13 -35.39
C ARG A 23 -45.67 12.28 -34.79
N PHE A 24 -45.67 12.26 -33.45
CA PHE A 24 -46.62 12.83 -32.46
C PHE A 24 -47.51 11.86 -31.65
N GLN A 25 -47.30 11.95 -30.33
CA GLN A 25 -48.26 12.07 -29.21
C GLN A 25 -49.25 10.95 -28.81
N GLN A 26 -49.07 10.54 -27.55
CA GLN A 26 -50.04 10.58 -26.42
C GLN A 26 -51.40 9.83 -26.51
N ARG A 27 -51.51 8.83 -25.61
CA ARG A 27 -52.47 8.69 -24.50
C ARG A 27 -53.99 8.51 -24.79
N HIS A 28 -54.49 7.38 -24.28
CA HIS A 28 -55.72 7.26 -23.45
C HIS A 28 -55.32 6.36 -22.26
N ILE A 29 -55.17 6.78 -20.99
CA ILE A 29 -55.98 7.53 -19.98
C ILE A 29 -57.19 6.75 -19.48
N PHE A 30 -57.07 6.20 -18.26
CA PHE A 30 -57.76 6.56 -16.99
C PHE A 30 -57.26 5.51 -15.94
N GLY A 31 -56.57 5.84 -14.83
CA GLY A 31 -57.01 6.62 -13.67
C GLY A 31 -58.00 5.76 -12.85
N SER A 32 -57.93 5.54 -11.53
CA SER A 32 -57.10 5.97 -10.40
C SER A 32 -57.73 5.36 -9.12
N LEU A 33 -56.97 5.34 -8.02
CA LEU A 33 -57.44 5.49 -6.62
C LEU A 33 -58.18 4.31 -5.90
N VAL A 34 -57.57 3.95 -4.76
CA VAL A 34 -58.18 3.87 -3.41
C VAL A 34 -58.96 2.62 -2.99
N SER A 35 -58.34 1.93 -2.02
CA SER A 35 -58.86 1.36 -0.77
C SER A 35 -60.02 0.36 -0.74
N GLN A 36 -59.89 -0.51 0.27
CA GLN A 36 -60.90 -1.22 1.05
C GLN A 36 -61.30 -2.64 0.64
N SER A 37 -61.40 -3.44 1.71
CA SER A 37 -62.15 -4.71 1.91
C SER A 37 -61.61 -5.96 1.20
N ALA A 38 -61.05 -6.95 1.88
CA ALA A 38 -61.58 -7.85 2.93
C ALA A 38 -62.50 -8.96 2.39
N ASN A 39 -62.08 -10.22 2.64
CA ASN A 39 -62.90 -11.41 2.95
C ASN A 39 -63.85 -11.92 1.83
N LEU A 40 -64.18 -13.19 1.61
CA LEU A 40 -64.23 -14.47 2.34
C LEU A 40 -64.14 -15.59 1.27
N VAL A 41 -63.99 -16.87 1.63
CA VAL A 41 -65.01 -17.96 1.50
C VAL A 41 -64.16 -19.24 1.26
N GLU A 42 -64.33 -20.44 1.85
CA GLU A 42 -65.43 -21.10 2.56
C GLU A 42 -64.91 -22.25 3.47
N ASP A 43 -65.68 -22.47 4.53
CA ASP A 43 -65.82 -23.64 5.43
C ASP A 43 -66.21 -24.93 4.65
N SER A 44 -66.25 -26.19 5.12
CA SER A 44 -66.15 -26.88 6.42
C SER A 44 -66.27 -28.39 6.13
N SER A 45 -65.79 -29.28 7.03
CA SER A 45 -66.66 -30.22 7.79
C SER A 45 -65.97 -31.49 8.34
N LEU A 46 -66.35 -31.79 9.60
CA LEU A 46 -66.60 -33.11 10.24
C LEU A 46 -65.50 -33.86 11.04
N LYS A 47 -65.55 -33.65 12.38
CA LYS A 47 -65.74 -34.60 13.54
C LYS A 47 -65.08 -36.00 13.51
N MET A 48 -64.70 -36.69 14.60
CA MET A 48 -64.43 -36.50 16.04
C MET A 48 -64.20 -37.93 16.63
N ASN A 49 -63.27 -38.15 17.58
CA ASN A 49 -63.29 -39.13 18.73
C ASN A 49 -62.19 -40.23 18.92
N SER A 50 -61.60 -40.14 20.13
CA SER A 50 -61.26 -41.15 21.16
C SER A 50 -60.10 -42.16 21.03
N ARG A 51 -59.04 -41.88 21.82
CA ARG A 51 -58.30 -42.70 22.82
C ARG A 51 -57.93 -44.18 22.49
N VAL A 52 -56.61 -44.50 22.46
CA VAL A 52 -55.81 -45.33 23.40
C VAL A 52 -54.37 -45.57 22.82
N TRP A 53 -53.34 -45.06 23.52
CA TRP A 53 -51.92 -45.50 23.77
C TRP A 53 -51.14 -46.53 22.88
N PRO A 54 -49.79 -46.62 22.96
CA PRO A 54 -48.71 -45.63 22.71
C PRO A 54 -47.57 -46.23 21.81
N PHE A 55 -46.47 -45.49 21.62
CA PHE A 55 -45.23 -45.84 20.91
C PHE A 55 -45.25 -45.84 19.38
N LEU A 56 -44.15 -45.28 18.83
CA LEU A 56 -43.81 -45.07 17.42
C LEU A 56 -44.63 -43.97 16.72
N VAL A 57 -44.16 -42.72 16.86
CA VAL A 57 -43.72 -41.83 15.77
C VAL A 57 -43.24 -40.53 16.43
N VAL A 58 -41.97 -40.51 16.85
CA VAL A 58 -41.21 -39.28 17.19
C VAL A 58 -40.28 -38.90 16.03
N PHE A 59 -40.33 -39.61 14.89
CA PHE A 59 -39.27 -39.52 13.89
C PHE A 59 -39.62 -38.81 12.57
N PHE A 60 -40.85 -38.32 12.32
CA PHE A 60 -41.17 -37.80 10.97
C PHE A 60 -42.18 -36.64 10.86
N SER A 61 -42.31 -35.79 11.88
CA SER A 61 -43.17 -34.58 11.78
C SER A 61 -42.66 -33.33 12.51
N LEU A 62 -41.38 -33.30 12.89
CA LEU A 62 -40.68 -32.09 13.37
C LEU A 62 -39.78 -31.48 12.29
N LEU A 63 -40.12 -31.73 11.02
CA LEU A 63 -39.32 -31.39 9.85
C LEU A 63 -40.11 -30.57 8.83
N LEU A 64 -41.03 -29.71 9.28
CA LEU A 64 -41.67 -28.60 8.55
C LEU A 64 -42.56 -27.83 9.55
N ALA A 65 -42.32 -26.52 9.71
CA ALA A 65 -43.05 -25.59 10.60
C ALA A 65 -42.70 -25.61 12.11
N SER A 66 -41.41 -25.46 12.42
CA SER A 66 -40.96 -24.55 13.49
C SER A 66 -39.53 -24.14 13.18
N LEU A 67 -39.41 -23.46 12.02
CA LEU A 67 -38.35 -22.49 11.77
C LEU A 67 -38.40 -21.49 12.93
N HIS A 68 -37.68 -21.83 13.99
CA HIS A 68 -37.16 -20.83 14.89
C HIS A 68 -36.42 -19.88 13.97
N VAL A 69 -36.98 -18.69 13.84
CA VAL A 69 -36.22 -17.48 13.64
C VAL A 69 -35.13 -17.56 14.71
N ALA A 70 -33.98 -18.13 14.33
CA ALA A 70 -32.73 -17.80 14.95
C ALA A 70 -32.77 -16.27 15.03
N PRO A 71 -32.41 -15.65 16.17
CA PRO A 71 -32.04 -14.26 16.06
C PRO A 71 -30.93 -14.28 15.02
N ALA A 72 -31.24 -13.81 13.81
CA ALA A 72 -30.26 -13.34 12.90
C ALA A 72 -29.49 -12.36 13.77
N ARG A 73 -28.34 -12.81 14.26
CA ARG A 73 -27.37 -11.94 14.87
C ARG A 73 -26.98 -11.09 13.68
N ALA A 74 -27.73 -10.01 13.50
CA ALA A 74 -27.33 -8.83 12.78
C ALA A 74 -26.02 -8.45 13.46
N GLN A 75 -24.96 -9.09 13.02
CA GLN A 75 -23.61 -8.88 13.47
C GLN A 75 -23.28 -7.53 12.87
N SER A 76 -23.58 -6.52 13.66
CA SER A 76 -23.72 -5.14 13.27
C SER A 76 -22.62 -4.70 12.30
N GLU A 77 -23.03 -3.96 11.27
CA GLU A 77 -22.18 -3.09 10.47
C GLU A 77 -21.50 -1.95 11.29
N ALA A 78 -21.24 -2.13 12.60
CA ALA A 78 -21.17 -1.04 13.57
C ALA A 78 -19.82 -0.79 14.27
N SER A 79 -18.69 -1.32 13.81
CA SER A 79 -17.39 -0.78 14.27
C SER A 79 -16.89 0.32 13.34
N LEU A 80 -16.44 1.44 13.92
CA LEU A 80 -15.86 2.58 13.20
C LEU A 80 -14.73 2.11 12.26
N SER A 81 -13.86 1.22 12.75
CA SER A 81 -12.78 0.63 11.97
C SER A 81 -13.27 -0.03 10.67
N ARG A 82 -14.32 -0.87 10.73
CA ARG A 82 -14.84 -1.55 9.52
C ARG A 82 -15.42 -0.56 8.50
N ARG A 83 -16.09 0.50 8.99
CA ARG A 83 -16.62 1.57 8.13
C ARG A 83 -15.51 2.33 7.43
N ILE A 84 -14.45 2.68 8.17
CA ILE A 84 -13.26 3.33 7.60
C ILE A 84 -12.56 2.40 6.59
N GLN A 85 -12.37 1.12 6.91
CA GLN A 85 -11.78 0.14 6.00
C GLN A 85 -12.53 0.01 4.67
N LYS A 86 -13.86 0.07 4.70
CA LYS A 86 -14.71 0.08 3.50
C LYS A 86 -14.48 1.31 2.61
N VAL A 87 -14.18 2.46 3.20
CA VAL A 87 -13.89 3.69 2.45
C VAL A 87 -12.48 3.64 1.86
N ILE A 88 -11.47 3.30 2.66
CA ILE A 88 -10.08 3.33 2.21
C ILE A 88 -9.73 2.19 1.25
N GLY A 89 -10.49 1.08 1.27
CA GLY A 89 -10.31 -0.04 0.35
C GLY A 89 -10.95 0.13 -1.03
N ARG A 90 -11.50 1.30 -1.36
CA ARG A 90 -12.11 1.54 -2.69
C ARG A 90 -11.05 1.58 -3.80
N PRO A 91 -11.34 1.08 -5.02
CA PRO A 91 -10.36 0.97 -6.10
C PRO A 91 -9.64 2.28 -6.46
N GLU A 92 -10.32 3.42 -6.39
CA GLU A 92 -9.75 4.75 -6.62
C GLU A 92 -8.62 5.12 -5.64
N PHE A 93 -8.52 4.42 -4.50
CA PHE A 93 -7.50 4.63 -3.48
C PHE A 93 -6.45 3.52 -3.42
N ALA A 94 -6.39 2.62 -4.39
CA ALA A 94 -5.46 1.48 -4.39
C ALA A 94 -3.97 1.85 -4.22
N HIS A 95 -3.59 3.09 -4.57
CA HIS A 95 -2.22 3.62 -4.45
C HIS A 95 -2.11 4.80 -3.48
N ALA A 96 -3.19 5.14 -2.79
CA ALA A 96 -3.25 6.28 -1.90
C ALA A 96 -2.66 5.93 -0.51
N ASN A 97 -2.11 6.93 0.16
CA ASN A 97 -1.70 6.81 1.56
C ASN A 97 -2.73 7.48 2.46
N PHE A 98 -3.30 6.75 3.41
CA PHE A 98 -4.20 7.30 4.42
C PHE A 98 -3.53 7.49 5.77
N GLY A 99 -3.84 8.60 6.44
CA GLY A 99 -3.51 8.88 7.84
C GLY A 99 -4.75 9.32 8.57
N ILE A 100 -5.19 8.62 9.60
CA ILE A 100 -6.47 8.88 10.26
C ILE A 100 -6.30 8.69 11.76
N GLU A 101 -6.81 9.62 12.56
CA GLU A 101 -6.94 9.46 13.99
C GLU A 101 -8.23 10.08 14.52
N PHE A 102 -8.89 9.40 15.45
CA PHE A 102 -10.00 9.90 16.25
C PHE A 102 -9.61 9.82 17.73
N PHE A 103 -9.78 10.92 18.46
CA PHE A 103 -9.38 11.08 19.84
C PHE A 103 -10.57 11.59 20.66
N ALA A 104 -11.00 10.85 21.68
CA ALA A 104 -12.10 11.23 22.55
C ALA A 104 -11.63 12.26 23.58
N LEU A 105 -12.20 13.48 23.50
CA LEU A 105 -11.80 14.60 24.36
C LEU A 105 -12.13 14.35 25.84
N ASP A 106 -13.28 13.76 26.11
CA ASP A 106 -13.76 13.57 27.48
C ASP A 106 -12.97 12.49 28.23
N THR A 107 -12.40 11.51 27.52
CA THR A 107 -11.68 10.39 28.12
C THR A 107 -10.16 10.45 27.92
N GLY A 108 -9.67 11.31 27.03
CA GLY A 108 -8.27 11.39 26.65
C GLY A 108 -7.77 10.14 25.92
N LYS A 109 -8.64 9.43 25.21
CA LYS A 109 -8.32 8.14 24.56
C LYS A 109 -8.40 8.23 23.04
N VAL A 110 -7.46 7.58 22.36
CA VAL A 110 -7.54 7.30 20.93
C VAL A 110 -8.63 6.26 20.69
N ILE A 111 -9.60 6.61 19.84
CA ILE A 111 -10.74 5.77 19.44
C ILE A 111 -10.42 4.98 18.16
N TYR A 112 -9.61 5.55 17.27
CA TYR A 112 -9.14 4.89 16.06
C TYR A 112 -7.85 5.56 15.60
N ALA A 113 -6.89 4.77 15.11
CA ALA A 113 -5.65 5.27 14.51
C ALA A 113 -5.24 4.43 13.31
N LEU A 114 -4.77 5.09 12.25
CA LEU A 114 -4.16 4.52 11.06
C LEU A 114 -3.05 5.47 10.62
N ASN A 115 -1.80 5.00 10.59
CA ASN A 115 -0.62 5.81 10.25
C ASN A 115 -0.56 7.15 11.04
N ALA A 116 -1.03 7.13 12.28
CA ALA A 116 -1.19 8.31 13.15
C ALA A 116 0.08 9.14 13.32
N GLY A 117 1.26 8.49 13.38
CA GLY A 117 2.56 9.16 13.49
C GLY A 117 3.28 9.40 12.16
N LYS A 118 2.61 9.28 11.01
CA LYS A 118 3.21 9.53 9.68
C LYS A 118 2.85 10.92 9.18
N MET A 119 3.78 11.57 8.49
CA MET A 119 3.59 12.91 7.92
C MET A 119 2.73 12.84 6.67
N PHE A 120 1.74 13.74 6.58
CA PHE A 120 0.91 13.92 5.40
C PHE A 120 0.90 15.39 4.99
N VAL A 121 0.94 15.64 3.67
CA VAL A 121 0.53 16.91 3.07
C VAL A 121 -0.88 17.27 3.54
N SER A 122 -0.95 18.21 4.47
CA SER A 122 -2.17 18.59 5.19
C SER A 122 -3.06 19.54 4.39
N ALA A 123 -2.46 20.23 3.42
CA ALA A 123 -3.07 21.30 2.65
C ALA A 123 -3.76 22.33 3.58
N SER A 124 -4.88 22.94 3.17
CA SER A 124 -5.60 23.96 3.95
C SER A 124 -6.08 23.58 5.37
N THR A 125 -5.83 22.35 5.85
CA THR A 125 -5.98 22.07 7.29
C THR A 125 -4.90 22.76 8.13
N THR A 126 -3.77 23.19 7.54
CA THR A 126 -2.74 24.06 8.15
C THR A 126 -3.35 25.33 8.78
N LYS A 127 -4.39 25.90 8.15
CA LYS A 127 -5.08 27.10 8.65
C LYS A 127 -5.62 26.95 10.08
N ILE A 128 -5.90 25.72 10.53
CA ILE A 128 -6.30 25.46 11.92
C ILE A 128 -5.21 25.91 12.92
N LEU A 129 -3.94 25.73 12.56
CA LEU A 129 -2.81 26.18 13.37
C LEU A 129 -2.66 27.69 13.30
N THR A 130 -2.55 28.22 12.09
CA THR A 130 -2.32 29.64 11.85
C THR A 130 -3.39 30.51 12.50
N GLU A 131 -4.67 30.21 12.25
CA GLU A 131 -5.79 30.97 12.81
C GLU A 131 -5.94 30.77 14.31
N GLY A 132 -5.63 29.56 14.80
CA GLY A 132 -5.57 29.32 16.23
C GLY A 132 -4.49 30.17 16.90
N ALA A 133 -3.29 30.24 16.32
CA ALA A 133 -2.20 31.05 16.86
C ALA A 133 -2.55 32.54 16.87
N LEU A 134 -3.17 33.06 15.80
CA LEU A 134 -3.71 34.43 15.75
C LEU A 134 -4.72 34.67 16.88
N LEU A 135 -5.73 33.80 16.99
CA LEU A 135 -6.76 33.90 18.03
C LEU A 135 -6.14 33.90 19.42
N ALA A 136 -5.19 33.00 19.66
CA ALA A 136 -4.57 32.83 20.96
C ALA A 136 -3.66 33.99 21.36
N LYS A 137 -3.08 34.72 20.39
CA LYS A 137 -2.10 35.79 20.64
C LYS A 137 -2.70 37.19 20.59
N LEU A 138 -3.66 37.43 19.70
CA LEU A 138 -4.32 38.73 19.56
C LEU A 138 -5.63 38.80 20.35
N GLY A 139 -6.35 37.68 20.47
CA GLY A 139 -7.64 37.57 21.15
C GLY A 139 -8.83 37.76 20.20
N ALA A 140 -9.97 37.15 20.56
CA ALA A 140 -11.18 37.13 19.73
C ALA A 140 -11.74 38.53 19.42
N ASP A 141 -11.64 39.46 20.36
CA ASP A 141 -12.14 40.83 20.26
C ASP A 141 -11.15 41.81 19.63
N TYR A 142 -9.98 41.34 19.19
CA TYR A 142 -9.01 42.19 18.50
C TYR A 142 -9.63 42.80 17.24
N ARG A 143 -9.32 44.06 16.97
CA ARG A 143 -9.80 44.80 15.79
C ARG A 143 -8.66 45.52 15.12
N PHE A 144 -8.67 45.48 13.80
CA PHE A 144 -7.75 46.24 12.97
C PHE A 144 -8.23 47.69 12.89
N HIS A 145 -7.28 48.63 12.89
CA HIS A 145 -7.56 50.05 12.84
C HIS A 145 -6.84 50.70 11.66
N THR A 146 -7.51 50.74 10.51
CA THR A 146 -7.00 51.41 9.31
C THR A 146 -7.26 52.91 9.41
N ARG A 147 -6.20 53.71 9.59
CA ARG A 147 -6.29 55.15 9.87
C ARG A 147 -5.77 55.98 8.71
N ILE A 148 -6.35 57.16 8.52
CA ILE A 148 -5.88 58.14 7.54
C ILE A 148 -5.43 59.41 8.23
N TYR A 149 -4.18 59.83 7.97
CA TYR A 149 -3.57 61.02 8.55
C TYR A 149 -3.27 62.09 7.49
N ARG A 150 -3.31 63.36 7.92
CA ARG A 150 -2.80 64.50 7.13
C ARG A 150 -1.37 64.88 7.56
N THR A 151 -0.55 65.33 6.63
CA THR A 151 0.83 65.80 6.92
C THR A 151 1.00 67.32 7.01
N GLY A 152 -0.09 68.07 6.80
CA GLY A 152 -0.07 69.54 6.81
C GLY A 152 -1.41 70.14 7.27
N PRO A 153 -1.49 71.48 7.40
CA PRO A 153 -2.69 72.15 7.87
C PRO A 153 -3.80 72.20 6.82
N ILE A 154 -5.04 72.27 7.29
CA ILE A 154 -6.23 72.56 6.48
C ILE A 154 -6.51 74.06 6.62
N ASP A 155 -6.53 74.81 5.51
CA ASP A 155 -6.86 76.23 5.55
C ASP A 155 -8.37 76.51 5.68
N SER A 156 -8.74 77.78 5.86
CA SER A 156 -10.14 78.22 6.02
C SER A 156 -11.04 77.92 4.82
N LYS A 157 -10.49 77.53 3.66
CA LYS A 157 -11.23 77.12 2.45
C LYS A 157 -11.28 75.60 2.30
N GLY A 158 -10.87 74.84 3.32
CA GLY A 158 -10.84 73.39 3.31
C GLY A 158 -9.69 72.80 2.47
N LYS A 159 -8.63 73.57 2.23
CA LYS A 159 -7.49 73.12 1.42
C LYS A 159 -6.42 72.50 2.30
N LEU A 160 -6.12 71.22 2.10
CA LEU A 160 -5.02 70.53 2.76
C LEU A 160 -3.70 70.79 2.03
N LYS A 161 -2.77 71.47 2.73
CA LYS A 161 -1.39 71.74 2.26
C LYS A 161 -0.45 70.61 2.71
N GLY A 162 -0.67 69.41 2.18
CA GLY A 162 0.12 68.23 2.50
C GLY A 162 -0.46 66.97 1.87
N ASP A 163 0.16 65.84 2.14
CA ASP A 163 -0.26 64.49 1.75
C ASP A 163 -1.34 63.94 2.71
N LEU A 164 -2.18 63.03 2.19
CA LEU A 164 -2.98 62.10 2.97
C LEU A 164 -2.29 60.74 2.98
N ILE A 165 -2.21 60.11 4.16
CA ILE A 165 -1.55 58.81 4.35
C ILE A 165 -2.54 57.83 4.95
N LEU A 166 -2.93 56.81 4.21
CA LEU A 166 -3.64 55.65 4.73
C LEU A 166 -2.61 54.68 5.31
N VAL A 167 -2.68 54.40 6.61
CA VAL A 167 -1.82 53.45 7.29
C VAL A 167 -2.47 52.08 7.29
N ALA A 168 -1.87 51.15 6.54
CA ALA A 168 -2.39 49.80 6.37
C ALA A 168 -2.17 48.98 7.65
N SER A 169 -3.28 48.56 8.27
CA SER A 169 -3.23 47.88 9.56
C SER A 169 -3.13 46.35 9.47
N GLY A 170 -3.11 45.78 8.26
CA GLY A 170 -3.21 44.34 8.05
C GLY A 170 -4.65 43.81 8.05
N ASP A 171 -5.66 44.69 7.88
CA ASP A 171 -7.07 44.30 7.83
C ASP A 171 -7.37 43.54 6.52
N PRO A 172 -7.78 42.26 6.56
CA PRO A 172 -8.12 41.50 5.37
C PRO A 172 -9.48 41.86 4.77
N ASN A 173 -10.33 42.62 5.48
CA ASN A 173 -11.75 42.77 5.16
C ASN A 173 -12.17 44.20 4.78
N LEU A 174 -11.31 44.97 4.10
CA LEU A 174 -11.76 46.22 3.45
C LEU A 174 -12.61 45.89 2.21
N SER A 175 -13.82 45.39 2.45
CA SER A 175 -14.73 44.80 1.46
C SER A 175 -16.19 45.01 1.86
N ASN A 176 -17.10 44.49 1.04
CA ASN A 176 -18.54 44.46 1.31
C ASN A 176 -18.99 43.24 2.14
N ARG A 177 -18.06 42.48 2.73
CA ARG A 177 -18.40 41.40 3.66
C ARG A 177 -18.98 41.95 4.98
N ILE A 178 -18.57 43.14 5.40
CA ILE A 178 -18.96 43.75 6.67
C ILE A 178 -20.47 44.02 6.72
N GLN A 179 -21.12 43.47 7.75
CA GLN A 179 -22.54 43.64 8.02
C GLN A 179 -22.77 44.69 9.12
N PRO A 180 -23.98 45.29 9.22
CA PRO A 180 -24.30 46.30 10.24
C PRO A 180 -24.20 45.83 11.69
N ASP A 181 -24.22 44.52 11.94
CA ASP A 181 -24.13 43.90 13.26
C ASP A 181 -22.69 43.47 13.62
N ASP A 182 -21.69 44.03 12.93
CA ASP A 182 -20.27 43.70 13.09
C ASP A 182 -19.91 42.25 12.74
N THR A 183 -20.77 41.54 11.99
CA THR A 183 -20.43 40.22 11.43
C THR A 183 -19.86 40.32 10.02
N LEU A 184 -19.23 39.24 9.55
CA LEU A 184 -18.77 39.12 8.17
C LEU A 184 -19.61 38.10 7.38
N ALA A 185 -20.12 38.54 6.23
CA ALA A 185 -20.81 37.70 5.27
C ALA A 185 -19.84 36.86 4.45
N PHE A 186 -20.26 35.64 4.14
CA PHE A 186 -19.57 34.73 3.23
C PHE A 186 -20.58 33.87 2.48
N VAL A 187 -20.12 33.22 1.41
CA VAL A 187 -20.82 32.18 0.67
C VAL A 187 -19.97 30.91 0.69
N ASP A 188 -20.58 29.74 0.52
CA ASP A 188 -19.89 28.46 0.71
C ASP A 188 -18.69 28.24 -0.24
N GLU A 189 -18.79 28.79 -1.45
CA GLU A 189 -17.72 28.83 -2.45
C GLU A 189 -17.30 30.29 -2.63
N ASP A 190 -16.10 30.64 -2.15
CA ASP A 190 -15.64 32.02 -2.14
C ASP A 190 -15.29 32.54 -3.54
N HIS A 191 -15.51 33.83 -3.78
CA HIS A 191 -15.17 34.46 -5.05
C HIS A 191 -13.68 34.33 -5.41
N SER A 192 -12.78 34.25 -4.42
CA SER A 192 -11.34 34.03 -4.64
C SER A 192 -11.05 32.72 -5.38
N TYR A 193 -11.99 31.76 -5.34
CA TYR A 193 -11.94 30.47 -6.05
C TYR A 193 -12.99 30.38 -7.17
N GLN A 194 -13.33 31.50 -7.80
CA GLN A 194 -14.34 31.60 -8.86
C GLN A 194 -15.77 31.29 -8.37
N GLY A 195 -16.03 31.39 -7.07
CA GLY A 195 -17.39 31.39 -6.54
C GLY A 195 -18.11 32.73 -6.76
N PRO A 196 -19.39 32.84 -6.35
CA PRO A 196 -20.11 34.11 -6.41
C PRO A 196 -19.55 35.12 -5.41
N ALA A 197 -19.42 36.38 -5.82
CA ALA A 197 -19.12 37.48 -4.89
C ALA A 197 -20.29 37.73 -3.92
N VAL A 198 -19.96 38.16 -2.70
CA VAL A 198 -20.98 38.66 -1.77
C VAL A 198 -21.67 39.87 -2.42
N PRO A 199 -23.01 39.99 -2.36
CA PRO A 199 -23.70 41.14 -2.93
C PRO A 199 -23.26 42.46 -2.28
N GLY A 200 -23.04 43.50 -3.08
CA GLY A 200 -22.71 44.84 -2.59
C GLY A 200 -21.57 45.51 -3.35
N ASP A 201 -21.16 46.66 -2.85
CA ASP A 201 -20.06 47.45 -3.42
C ASP A 201 -18.74 47.11 -2.72
N PRO A 202 -17.81 46.40 -3.36
CA PRO A 202 -16.57 45.95 -2.71
C PRO A 202 -15.68 47.10 -2.23
N LEU A 203 -15.91 48.34 -2.69
CA LEU A 203 -15.20 49.55 -2.23
C LEU A 203 -15.94 50.33 -1.15
N VAL A 204 -16.98 49.75 -0.52
CA VAL A 204 -17.82 50.46 0.45
C VAL A 204 -17.02 51.09 1.59
N VAL A 205 -16.02 50.39 2.13
CA VAL A 205 -15.16 50.89 3.21
C VAL A 205 -14.28 52.05 2.74
N ILE A 206 -13.66 51.92 1.57
CA ILE A 206 -12.82 52.96 0.97
C ILE A 206 -13.64 54.23 0.66
N LYS A 207 -14.85 54.05 0.13
CA LYS A 207 -15.80 55.14 -0.12
C LYS A 207 -16.28 55.81 1.16
N GLN A 208 -16.44 55.06 2.24
CA GLN A 208 -16.80 55.62 3.54
C GLN A 208 -15.65 56.45 4.13
N LEU A 209 -14.42 55.94 4.11
CA LEU A 209 -13.22 56.68 4.52
C LEU A 209 -13.09 58.02 3.76
N ALA A 210 -13.34 58.01 2.45
CA ALA A 210 -13.34 59.23 1.64
C ALA A 210 -14.42 60.26 2.06
N LYS A 211 -15.64 59.78 2.38
CA LYS A 211 -16.72 60.64 2.90
C LYS A 211 -16.34 61.23 4.26
N ASP A 212 -15.73 60.45 5.14
CA ASP A 212 -15.32 60.91 6.47
C ASP A 212 -14.23 61.98 6.38
N ILE A 213 -13.28 61.82 5.45
CA ILE A 213 -12.26 62.86 5.15
C ILE A 213 -12.93 64.15 4.67
N ALA A 214 -13.92 64.06 3.77
CA ALA A 214 -14.65 65.23 3.31
C ALA A 214 -15.44 65.90 4.45
N ALA A 215 -16.01 65.11 5.38
CA ALA A 215 -16.72 65.59 6.56
C ALA A 215 -15.80 66.32 7.56
N ARG A 216 -14.49 66.04 7.57
CA ARG A 216 -13.48 66.81 8.32
C ARG A 216 -13.15 68.18 7.70
N GLY A 217 -13.87 68.60 6.66
CA GLY A 217 -13.74 69.91 6.05
C GLY A 217 -12.68 69.97 4.95
N ILE A 218 -12.07 68.85 4.55
CA ILE A 218 -11.15 68.80 3.41
C ILE A 218 -11.97 68.84 2.12
N ARG A 219 -11.73 69.85 1.30
CA ARG A 219 -12.38 70.11 -0.01
C ARG A 219 -11.39 70.11 -1.17
N LYS A 220 -10.11 70.30 -0.89
CA LYS A 220 -9.02 70.28 -1.87
C LYS A 220 -7.75 69.69 -1.28
N LEU A 221 -7.09 68.78 -2.01
CA LEU A 221 -5.81 68.18 -1.67
C LEU A 221 -4.70 68.73 -2.59
N GLU A 222 -3.64 69.31 -2.02
CA GLU A 222 -2.46 69.74 -2.78
C GLU A 222 -1.32 68.73 -2.82
N GLY A 223 -1.26 67.81 -1.87
CA GLY A 223 -0.29 66.72 -1.86
C GLY A 223 -0.78 65.46 -2.54
N ARG A 224 -0.17 64.34 -2.17
CA ARG A 224 -0.41 63.00 -2.67
C ARG A 224 -1.40 62.25 -1.77
N VAL A 225 -2.00 61.20 -2.34
CA VAL A 225 -2.61 60.12 -1.59
C VAL A 225 -1.55 59.04 -1.48
N LEU A 226 -1.22 58.61 -0.28
CA LEU A 226 -0.17 57.63 0.01
C LEU A 226 -0.77 56.48 0.83
N VAL A 227 -0.19 55.30 0.65
CA VAL A 227 -0.54 54.09 1.40
C VAL A 227 0.73 53.60 2.09
N ASP A 228 0.74 53.65 3.42
CA ASP A 228 1.83 53.17 4.25
C ASP A 228 1.63 51.68 4.56
N THR A 229 2.43 50.84 3.89
CA THR A 229 2.48 49.38 4.08
C THR A 229 3.71 48.94 4.87
N THR A 230 4.29 49.80 5.71
CA THR A 230 5.47 49.46 6.53
C THR A 230 5.23 48.37 7.57
N LEU A 231 3.97 47.98 7.83
CA LEU A 231 3.65 46.81 8.65
C LEU A 231 4.19 45.53 8.00
N PHE A 232 3.89 45.35 6.71
CA PHE A 232 4.60 44.48 5.76
C PHE A 232 4.18 44.87 4.32
N PRO A 233 5.14 45.07 3.39
CA PRO A 233 4.86 45.58 2.06
C PRO A 233 4.21 44.53 1.14
N ASP A 234 3.84 44.94 -0.08
CA ASP A 234 3.48 44.00 -1.15
C ASP A 234 4.59 42.96 -1.32
N GLY A 235 4.25 41.70 -1.08
CA GLY A 235 5.21 40.61 -0.90
C GLY A 235 5.01 39.45 -1.91
N PRO A 236 5.39 38.22 -1.52
CA PRO A 236 5.15 37.06 -2.36
C PRO A 236 3.65 36.81 -2.55
N ARG A 237 3.33 36.05 -3.60
CA ARG A 237 1.96 35.58 -3.84
C ARG A 237 1.67 34.38 -2.94
N GLU A 238 0.47 34.30 -2.38
CA GLU A 238 0.08 33.12 -1.61
C GLU A 238 -0.10 31.90 -2.52
N GLY A 239 0.10 30.72 -1.93
CA GLY A 239 -0.10 29.45 -2.61
C GLY A 239 -1.59 29.11 -2.74
N GLY A 240 -2.11 29.17 -3.97
CA GLY A 240 -3.44 28.65 -4.32
C GLY A 240 -4.27 29.58 -5.19
N THR A 241 -4.52 30.83 -4.76
CA THR A 241 -5.21 31.84 -5.60
C THR A 241 -4.24 32.77 -6.35
N ASN A 242 -2.94 32.63 -6.06
CA ASN A 242 -1.85 33.41 -6.64
C ASN A 242 -2.00 34.93 -6.40
N VAL A 243 -2.65 35.31 -5.29
CA VAL A 243 -2.88 36.71 -4.91
C VAL A 243 -1.68 37.27 -4.14
N VAL A 244 -1.35 38.55 -4.36
CA VAL A 244 -0.22 39.21 -3.68
C VAL A 244 -0.58 39.47 -2.21
N MET A 245 0.25 38.99 -1.29
CA MET A 245 0.13 39.30 0.13
C MET A 245 0.59 40.73 0.42
N SER A 246 -0.18 41.48 1.19
CA SER A 246 0.13 42.87 1.57
C SER A 246 -0.62 43.26 2.83
N SER A 247 -0.08 44.20 3.61
CA SER A 247 -0.78 44.75 4.79
C SER A 247 -2.01 45.58 4.43
N ILE A 248 -2.22 45.86 3.14
CA ILE A 248 -3.44 46.45 2.59
C ILE A 248 -4.18 45.43 1.71
N THR A 249 -5.39 45.07 2.11
CA THR A 249 -6.23 44.13 1.38
C THR A 249 -7.60 44.73 1.12
N ILE A 250 -7.96 44.89 -0.15
CA ILE A 250 -9.26 45.41 -0.58
C ILE A 250 -9.93 44.35 -1.44
N ASN A 251 -11.14 43.94 -1.05
CA ASN A 251 -11.89 42.88 -1.72
C ASN A 251 -11.04 41.63 -1.99
N ASP A 252 -10.36 41.14 -0.96
CA ASP A 252 -9.49 39.96 -1.03
C ASP A 252 -8.36 40.08 -2.09
N ASN A 253 -8.01 41.31 -2.47
CA ASN A 253 -7.06 41.66 -3.53
C ASN A 253 -7.41 41.01 -4.88
N VAL A 254 -8.70 40.89 -5.18
CA VAL A 254 -9.22 40.43 -6.48
C VAL A 254 -10.20 41.42 -7.11
N ILE A 255 -10.30 41.37 -8.43
CA ILE A 255 -11.41 41.95 -9.20
C ILE A 255 -12.33 40.82 -9.62
N ASP A 256 -13.60 40.92 -9.26
CA ASP A 256 -14.66 40.02 -9.68
C ASP A 256 -15.06 40.31 -11.12
N LEU A 257 -15.19 39.26 -11.92
CA LEU A 257 -15.62 39.30 -13.30
C LEU A 257 -16.86 38.41 -13.47
N ILE A 258 -17.86 38.90 -14.20
CA ILE A 258 -18.98 38.09 -14.68
C ILE A 258 -18.95 38.08 -16.19
N GLU A 259 -18.74 36.90 -16.76
CA GLU A 259 -18.62 36.68 -18.20
C GLU A 259 -19.92 36.09 -18.74
N THR A 260 -20.54 36.77 -19.70
CA THR A 260 -21.83 36.35 -20.27
C THR A 260 -21.69 36.09 -21.77
N PRO A 261 -21.99 34.87 -22.26
CA PRO A 261 -21.92 34.59 -23.70
C PRO A 261 -22.93 35.41 -24.49
N GLY A 262 -22.60 35.68 -25.74
CA GLY A 262 -23.51 36.27 -26.72
C GLY A 262 -24.63 35.31 -27.14
N VAL A 263 -25.53 35.80 -28.01
CA VAL A 263 -26.74 35.08 -28.38
C VAL A 263 -26.46 34.03 -29.47
N LYS A 264 -25.41 34.22 -30.28
CA LYS A 264 -24.98 33.28 -31.32
C LYS A 264 -23.45 33.11 -31.34
N GLU A 265 -22.99 32.05 -31.99
CA GLU A 265 -21.57 31.81 -32.25
C GLU A 265 -20.90 33.00 -32.95
N GLY A 266 -19.69 33.34 -32.50
CA GLY A 266 -18.90 34.48 -32.98
C GLY A 266 -19.23 35.82 -32.31
N ASP A 267 -20.34 35.93 -31.58
CA ASP A 267 -20.65 37.15 -30.82
C ASP A 267 -19.62 37.38 -29.70
N PRO A 268 -19.30 38.63 -29.34
CA PRO A 268 -18.42 38.90 -28.20
C PRO A 268 -19.06 38.45 -26.89
N VAL A 269 -18.25 37.88 -25.98
CA VAL A 269 -18.64 37.67 -24.58
C VAL A 269 -18.67 39.02 -23.89
N THR A 270 -19.69 39.30 -23.08
CA THR A 270 -19.73 40.53 -22.27
C THR A 270 -19.05 40.30 -20.93
N ILE A 271 -18.21 41.24 -20.48
CA ILE A 271 -17.52 41.17 -19.19
C ILE A 271 -18.00 42.33 -18.32
N GLN A 272 -18.48 42.00 -17.12
CA GLN A 272 -18.75 42.96 -16.07
C GLN A 272 -17.71 42.81 -14.96
N SER A 273 -16.99 43.88 -14.63
CA SER A 273 -16.01 43.90 -13.53
C SER A 273 -16.55 44.60 -12.29
N SER A 274 -16.14 44.12 -11.11
CA SER A 274 -16.42 44.73 -9.80
C SER A 274 -15.22 44.54 -8.85
N PRO A 275 -14.67 45.61 -8.26
CA PRO A 275 -15.00 47.01 -8.51
C PRO A 275 -14.54 47.49 -9.90
N GLN A 276 -15.22 48.54 -10.38
CA GLN A 276 -14.72 49.34 -11.49
C GLN A 276 -13.73 50.39 -10.98
N THR A 277 -12.57 50.48 -11.60
CA THR A 277 -11.50 51.41 -11.24
C THR A 277 -10.64 51.74 -12.47
N SER A 278 -10.00 52.91 -12.48
CA SER A 278 -9.00 53.27 -13.48
C SER A 278 -7.66 52.54 -13.31
N TYR A 279 -7.46 51.86 -12.17
CA TYR A 279 -6.25 51.06 -11.95
C TYR A 279 -6.14 49.87 -12.91
N LEU A 280 -7.26 49.23 -13.27
CA LEU A 280 -7.29 48.03 -14.12
C LEU A 280 -8.20 48.24 -15.33
N HIS A 281 -7.65 48.03 -16.52
CA HIS A 281 -8.39 48.12 -17.79
C HIS A 281 -8.41 46.77 -18.51
N PHE A 282 -9.59 46.18 -18.65
CA PHE A 282 -9.77 44.91 -19.36
C PHE A 282 -9.99 45.13 -20.87
N VAL A 283 -9.11 44.54 -21.68
CA VAL A 283 -9.23 44.42 -23.13
C VAL A 283 -9.84 43.05 -23.42
N ASN A 284 -11.09 43.06 -23.89
CA ASN A 284 -11.88 41.85 -24.08
C ASN A 284 -11.78 41.31 -25.52
N HIS A 285 -11.12 40.18 -25.69
CA HIS A 285 -11.09 39.40 -26.94
C HIS A 285 -11.79 38.04 -26.79
N LEU A 286 -12.70 37.88 -25.81
CA LEU A 286 -13.48 36.65 -25.63
C LEU A 286 -14.62 36.58 -26.66
N THR A 287 -14.84 35.39 -27.22
CA THR A 287 -15.89 35.14 -28.24
C THR A 287 -16.84 34.03 -27.83
N THR A 288 -18.04 34.01 -28.39
CA THR A 288 -19.04 32.99 -28.11
C THR A 288 -18.83 31.78 -29.01
N SER A 289 -18.66 30.58 -28.46
CA SER A 289 -18.46 29.32 -29.20
C SER A 289 -19.79 28.55 -29.41
N PRO A 290 -19.85 27.54 -30.30
CA PRO A 290 -21.06 26.74 -30.50
C PRO A 290 -21.58 26.09 -29.22
N ALA A 291 -22.91 25.92 -29.12
CA ALA A 291 -23.54 25.20 -28.01
C ALA A 291 -22.97 23.77 -27.87
N GLY A 292 -22.74 23.32 -26.64
CA GLY A 292 -22.19 21.99 -26.34
C GLY A 292 -20.65 21.88 -26.43
N THR A 293 -19.94 22.95 -26.80
CA THR A 293 -18.48 23.03 -26.64
C THR A 293 -18.10 23.27 -25.17
N LYS A 294 -16.83 23.02 -24.80
CA LYS A 294 -16.32 23.38 -23.47
C LYS A 294 -15.87 24.84 -23.46
N PRO A 295 -16.07 25.59 -22.35
CA PRO A 295 -15.38 26.85 -22.12
C PRO A 295 -13.87 26.71 -22.33
N SER A 296 -13.24 27.74 -22.90
CA SER A 296 -11.79 27.78 -23.12
C SER A 296 -11.27 29.17 -22.78
N PHE A 297 -10.25 29.27 -21.94
CA PHE A 297 -9.66 30.53 -21.52
C PHE A 297 -8.15 30.44 -21.64
N ASN A 298 -7.53 31.43 -22.30
CA ASN A 298 -6.08 31.56 -22.31
C ASN A 298 -5.63 32.35 -21.07
N SER A 299 -4.37 32.14 -20.67
CA SER A 299 -3.76 32.95 -19.62
C SER A 299 -3.86 34.45 -19.96
N PRO A 300 -4.36 35.31 -19.06
CA PRO A 300 -4.48 36.74 -19.31
C PRO A 300 -3.13 37.38 -19.65
N GLY A 301 -3.10 38.21 -20.69
CA GLY A 301 -1.96 39.08 -20.94
C GLY A 301 -1.99 40.26 -19.97
N VAL A 302 -0.88 40.55 -19.28
CA VAL A 302 -0.83 41.63 -18.26
C VAL A 302 0.30 42.60 -18.62
N ALA A 303 -0.02 43.88 -18.74
CA ALA A 303 0.94 44.96 -18.98
C ALA A 303 0.73 46.09 -17.97
N THR A 304 1.82 46.55 -17.34
CA THR A 304 1.80 47.68 -16.40
C THR A 304 2.26 48.96 -17.10
N ASN A 305 1.45 50.01 -17.03
CA ASN A 305 1.74 51.34 -17.57
C ASN A 305 2.73 52.10 -16.68
N PRO A 306 3.40 53.15 -17.19
CA PRO A 306 4.34 53.95 -16.40
C PRO A 306 3.74 54.64 -15.16
N ASP A 307 2.43 54.87 -15.14
CA ASP A 307 1.70 55.45 -14.00
C ASP A 307 1.28 54.40 -12.95
N GLY A 308 1.58 53.12 -13.21
CA GLY A 308 1.24 51.98 -12.37
C GLY A 308 -0.14 51.37 -12.64
N SER A 309 -0.94 51.92 -13.56
CA SER A 309 -2.18 51.27 -14.01
C SER A 309 -1.87 50.01 -14.83
N VAL A 310 -2.79 49.06 -14.87
CA VAL A 310 -2.59 47.74 -15.47
C VAL A 310 -3.62 47.50 -16.58
N VAL A 311 -3.16 47.06 -17.75
CA VAL A 311 -3.98 46.58 -18.85
C VAL A 311 -3.98 45.06 -18.84
N VAL A 312 -5.17 44.47 -18.87
CA VAL A 312 -5.38 43.02 -18.86
C VAL A 312 -6.07 42.60 -20.16
N THR A 313 -5.46 41.74 -20.96
CA THR A 313 -6.05 41.21 -22.19
C THR A 313 -6.60 39.80 -21.95
N LEU A 314 -7.92 39.64 -22.11
CA LEU A 314 -8.65 38.39 -21.93
C LEU A 314 -8.97 37.79 -23.30
N SER A 315 -8.72 36.48 -23.48
CA SER A 315 -8.99 35.77 -24.73
C SER A 315 -9.38 34.31 -24.49
N GLY A 316 -10.18 33.75 -25.40
CA GLY A 316 -10.85 32.46 -25.19
C GLY A 316 -12.29 32.48 -25.72
N SER A 317 -13.10 31.52 -25.27
CA SER A 317 -14.49 31.39 -25.67
C SER A 317 -15.43 30.76 -24.65
N LEU A 318 -16.69 31.22 -24.67
CA LEU A 318 -17.81 30.65 -23.90
C LEU A 318 -18.92 30.11 -24.81
N PRO A 319 -19.49 28.92 -24.55
CA PRO A 319 -20.55 28.35 -25.39
C PRO A 319 -21.88 29.12 -25.30
N VAL A 320 -22.61 29.20 -26.42
CA VAL A 320 -23.99 29.70 -26.46
C VAL A 320 -24.85 28.96 -25.42
N GLY A 321 -25.64 29.71 -24.65
CA GLY A 321 -26.58 29.17 -23.67
C GLY A 321 -25.97 28.83 -22.31
N THR A 322 -24.67 29.03 -22.12
CA THR A 322 -24.02 28.91 -20.80
C THR A 322 -24.51 30.04 -19.89
N SER A 323 -24.83 29.73 -18.63
CA SER A 323 -25.13 30.75 -17.62
C SER A 323 -23.94 31.70 -17.42
N PRO A 324 -24.14 32.95 -16.96
CA PRO A 324 -23.03 33.84 -16.63
C PRO A 324 -22.00 33.15 -15.74
N GLN A 325 -20.73 33.19 -16.16
CA GLN A 325 -19.64 32.51 -15.48
C GLN A 325 -18.92 33.51 -14.56
N PRO A 326 -18.81 33.23 -13.25
CA PRO A 326 -17.92 33.99 -12.38
C PRO A 326 -16.46 33.69 -12.72
N ALA A 327 -15.64 34.72 -12.69
CA ALA A 327 -14.19 34.65 -12.80
C ALA A 327 -13.55 35.71 -11.90
N THR A 328 -12.27 35.56 -11.59
CA THR A 328 -11.53 36.54 -10.78
C THR A 328 -10.18 36.86 -11.38
N PHE A 329 -9.73 38.09 -11.16
CA PHE A 329 -8.40 38.55 -11.53
C PHE A 329 -7.66 39.07 -10.31
N ALA A 330 -6.52 38.45 -9.99
CA ALA A 330 -5.68 38.85 -8.87
C ALA A 330 -5.04 40.23 -9.12
N VAL A 331 -5.19 41.15 -8.16
CA VAL A 331 -4.61 42.50 -8.20
C VAL A 331 -3.08 42.40 -8.17
N PRO A 332 -2.34 42.94 -9.18
CA PRO A 332 -0.89 42.76 -9.23
C PRO A 332 -0.09 43.59 -8.22
N ALA A 333 -0.63 44.70 -7.74
CA ALA A 333 0.01 45.60 -6.77
C ALA A 333 -1.06 46.17 -5.82
N PRO A 334 -1.38 45.47 -4.72
CA PRO A 334 -2.40 45.90 -3.75
C PRO A 334 -2.21 47.33 -3.24
N THR A 335 -0.96 47.75 -2.99
CA THR A 335 -0.66 49.11 -2.54
C THR A 335 -1.11 50.15 -3.57
N LYS A 336 -0.85 49.91 -4.87
CA LYS A 336 -1.23 50.85 -5.93
C LYS A 336 -2.73 50.86 -6.20
N PHE A 337 -3.36 49.69 -6.09
CA PHE A 337 -4.81 49.54 -6.18
C PHE A 337 -5.52 50.33 -5.08
N ALA A 338 -5.05 50.23 -3.84
CA ALA A 338 -5.56 51.01 -2.71
C ALA A 338 -5.35 52.52 -2.90
N GLU A 339 -4.17 52.96 -3.37
CA GLU A 339 -3.91 54.37 -3.65
C GLU A 339 -4.91 54.93 -4.68
N THR A 340 -5.12 54.17 -5.76
CA THR A 340 -5.96 54.59 -6.89
C THR A 340 -7.44 54.61 -6.51
N THR A 341 -7.95 53.57 -5.88
CA THR A 341 -9.35 53.47 -5.45
C THR A 341 -9.70 54.49 -4.37
N LEU A 342 -8.78 54.77 -3.43
CA LEU A 342 -8.97 55.84 -2.45
C LEU A 342 -9.00 57.22 -3.12
N ARG A 343 -8.09 57.48 -4.07
CA ARG A 343 -8.08 58.73 -4.85
C ARG A 343 -9.40 58.93 -5.60
N GLU A 344 -9.91 57.88 -6.26
CA GLU A 344 -11.20 57.90 -6.95
C GLU A 344 -12.36 58.17 -5.99
N ALA A 345 -12.37 57.49 -4.84
CA ALA A 345 -13.38 57.68 -3.80
C ALA A 345 -13.37 59.10 -3.24
N LEU A 346 -12.19 59.71 -3.02
CA LEU A 346 -12.04 61.10 -2.59
C LEU A 346 -12.62 62.08 -3.62
N ILE A 347 -12.35 61.87 -4.91
CA ILE A 347 -12.92 62.68 -6.00
C ILE A 347 -14.43 62.54 -6.03
N ALA A 348 -14.96 61.31 -5.91
CA ALA A 348 -16.39 61.03 -5.86
C ALA A 348 -17.07 61.66 -4.62
N ALA A 349 -16.35 61.78 -3.50
CA ALA A 349 -16.79 62.50 -2.30
C ALA A 349 -16.70 64.05 -2.43
N GLY A 350 -16.29 64.56 -3.61
CA GLY A 350 -16.23 66.00 -3.90
C GLY A 350 -14.92 66.70 -3.55
N ILE A 351 -13.86 65.94 -3.24
CA ILE A 351 -12.53 66.50 -2.95
C ILE A 351 -11.76 66.72 -4.25
N ARG A 352 -11.35 67.97 -4.52
CA ARG A 352 -10.52 68.28 -5.68
C ARG A 352 -9.06 67.93 -5.40
N ILE A 353 -8.47 67.04 -6.19
CA ILE A 353 -7.07 66.62 -6.03
C ILE A 353 -6.23 67.25 -7.14
N LYS A 354 -5.14 67.93 -6.76
CA LYS A 354 -4.16 68.47 -7.73
C LYS A 354 -3.29 67.33 -8.26
N ALA A 355 -2.96 67.34 -9.55
CA ALA A 355 -1.93 66.44 -10.08
C ALA A 355 -0.59 66.70 -9.36
N SER A 356 -0.04 65.65 -8.74
CA SER A 356 1.28 65.71 -8.08
C SER A 356 2.38 65.74 -9.13
N SER A 357 3.39 66.59 -8.95
CA SER A 357 4.58 66.64 -9.81
C SER A 357 5.74 65.78 -9.29
N SER A 358 5.59 65.16 -8.11
CA SER A 358 6.64 64.32 -7.50
C SER A 358 6.37 62.84 -7.75
N SER A 359 7.34 62.16 -8.35
CA SER A 359 7.39 60.71 -8.57
C SER A 359 8.24 59.96 -7.53
N ASN A 360 8.79 60.65 -6.53
CA ASN A 360 9.67 60.01 -5.55
C ASN A 360 8.88 59.14 -4.56
N PRO A 361 9.40 57.95 -4.17
CA PRO A 361 8.83 57.16 -3.09
C PRO A 361 8.71 57.96 -1.79
N ALA A 362 7.68 57.69 -0.99
CA ALA A 362 7.53 58.32 0.33
C ALA A 362 8.44 57.64 1.36
N ASP A 363 9.11 58.42 2.21
CA ASP A 363 9.83 57.93 3.38
C ASP A 363 8.88 57.89 4.59
N PHE A 364 8.21 56.75 4.78
CA PHE A 364 7.24 56.56 5.84
C PHE A 364 7.84 56.63 7.25
N SER A 365 9.15 56.37 7.41
CA SER A 365 9.81 56.52 8.71
C SER A 365 9.72 57.96 9.22
N SER A 366 9.91 58.93 8.31
CA SER A 366 9.76 60.35 8.59
C SER A 366 8.30 60.81 8.78
N CYS A 367 7.34 60.03 8.25
CA CYS A 367 5.91 60.33 8.33
C CYS A 367 5.29 59.99 9.68
N THR A 368 5.92 59.11 10.48
CA THR A 368 5.43 58.68 11.80
C THR A 368 5.11 59.83 12.76
N ARG A 369 5.83 60.97 12.65
CA ARG A 369 5.56 62.20 13.43
C ARG A 369 4.16 62.80 13.20
N PHE A 370 3.51 62.44 12.09
CA PHE A 370 2.16 62.89 11.74
C PHE A 370 1.07 61.95 12.25
N TYR A 371 1.42 60.78 12.80
CA TYR A 371 0.46 59.77 13.28
C TYR A 371 -0.04 60.14 14.68
N SER A 372 -0.77 61.24 14.77
CA SER A 372 -1.35 61.79 16.00
C SER A 372 -2.87 61.96 15.87
N THR A 373 -3.58 61.97 17.00
CA THR A 373 -5.03 62.19 17.04
C THR A 373 -5.45 63.49 16.36
N GLU A 374 -4.63 64.54 16.42
CA GLU A 374 -4.91 65.84 15.77
C GLU A 374 -4.85 65.77 14.23
N ASN A 375 -4.02 64.88 13.69
CA ASN A 375 -3.82 64.71 12.26
C ASN A 375 -4.68 63.59 11.66
N GLN A 376 -5.32 62.77 12.50
CA GLN A 376 -6.22 61.72 12.04
C GLN A 376 -7.51 62.33 11.46
N VAL A 377 -7.78 62.03 10.19
CA VAL A 377 -8.94 62.57 9.46
C VAL A 377 -10.03 61.53 9.22
N ALA A 378 -9.69 60.24 9.19
CA ALA A 378 -10.65 59.14 9.12
C ALA A 378 -10.06 57.87 9.74
N GLU A 379 -10.92 56.94 10.11
CA GLU A 379 -10.55 55.63 10.64
C GLU A 379 -11.63 54.61 10.30
N HIS A 380 -11.20 53.43 9.88
CA HIS A 380 -12.01 52.24 9.81
C HIS A 380 -11.56 51.28 10.92
N VAL A 381 -12.53 50.75 11.66
CA VAL A 381 -12.33 49.72 12.66
C VAL A 381 -12.98 48.45 12.13
N SER A 382 -12.20 47.36 12.01
CA SER A 382 -12.72 46.09 11.51
C SER A 382 -13.75 45.47 12.46
N PRO A 383 -14.58 44.53 11.99
CA PRO A 383 -15.18 43.49 12.82
C PRO A 383 -14.15 42.79 13.73
N PRO A 384 -14.59 42.14 14.83
CA PRO A 384 -13.70 41.36 15.69
C PRO A 384 -12.96 40.27 14.91
N LEU A 385 -11.73 39.96 15.34
CA LEU A 385 -10.89 38.90 14.76
C LEU A 385 -11.62 37.55 14.70
N SER A 386 -12.52 37.26 15.65
CA SER A 386 -13.35 36.06 15.61
C SER A 386 -14.18 35.90 14.33
N GLU A 387 -14.63 37.01 13.74
CA GLU A 387 -15.40 37.00 12.50
C GLU A 387 -14.51 36.78 11.28
N GLU A 388 -13.30 37.35 11.29
CA GLU A 388 -12.30 37.14 10.26
C GLU A 388 -11.85 35.66 10.23
N ILE A 389 -11.46 35.10 11.37
CA ILE A 389 -11.12 33.67 11.50
C ILE A 389 -12.27 32.78 11.01
N LYS A 390 -13.53 33.16 11.32
CA LYS A 390 -14.71 32.44 10.84
C LYS A 390 -14.77 32.45 9.32
N VAL A 391 -14.62 33.59 8.65
CA VAL A 391 -14.57 33.63 7.17
C VAL A 391 -13.42 32.76 6.66
N THR A 392 -12.21 32.97 7.18
CA THR A 392 -10.99 32.26 6.78
C THR A 392 -11.15 30.74 6.86
N LEU A 393 -11.70 30.22 7.96
CA LEU A 393 -11.91 28.78 8.13
C LEU A 393 -13.12 28.23 7.36
N LYS A 394 -14.25 28.96 7.30
CA LYS A 394 -15.48 28.54 6.59
C LYS A 394 -15.23 28.36 5.10
N VAL A 395 -14.66 29.39 4.47
CA VAL A 395 -14.47 29.41 3.01
C VAL A 395 -13.07 29.03 2.58
N SER A 396 -12.19 28.73 3.55
CA SER A 396 -10.80 28.37 3.31
C SER A 396 -9.94 29.47 2.69
N GLN A 397 -10.18 30.74 3.03
CA GLN A 397 -9.51 31.90 2.41
C GLN A 397 -7.98 31.82 2.58
N ASN A 398 -7.24 31.68 1.48
CA ASN A 398 -5.78 31.51 1.50
C ASN A 398 -4.98 32.79 1.78
N LEU A 399 -5.37 33.93 1.20
CA LEU A 399 -4.70 35.21 1.43
C LEU A 399 -4.74 35.58 2.92
N HIS A 400 -5.89 35.45 3.57
CA HIS A 400 -6.09 35.77 4.98
C HIS A 400 -5.15 34.91 5.84
N ALA A 401 -5.21 33.60 5.67
CA ALA A 401 -4.34 32.68 6.41
C ALA A 401 -2.85 32.85 6.07
N GLY A 402 -2.51 33.10 4.80
CA GLY A 402 -1.13 33.34 4.36
C GLY A 402 -0.52 34.59 4.99
N MET A 403 -1.33 35.61 5.26
CA MET A 403 -0.93 36.79 6.03
C MET A 403 -0.79 36.52 7.53
N GLY A 404 -1.34 35.42 8.05
CA GLY A 404 -1.36 35.14 9.49
C GLY A 404 0.02 35.16 10.16
N PRO A 405 1.04 34.46 9.64
CA PRO A 405 2.40 34.55 10.18
C PRO A 405 2.95 35.99 10.13
N TYR A 406 2.73 36.74 9.04
CA TYR A 406 3.14 38.14 8.96
C TYR A 406 2.46 39.01 10.04
N LEU A 407 1.16 38.81 10.26
CA LEU A 407 0.39 39.52 11.28
C LEU A 407 0.88 39.17 12.69
N LEU A 408 1.18 37.90 12.97
CA LEU A 408 1.77 37.48 14.25
C LEU A 408 3.12 38.16 14.48
N GLY A 409 4.00 38.20 13.49
CA GLY A 409 5.29 38.88 13.63
C GLY A 409 5.16 40.38 13.81
N ALA A 410 4.36 41.02 12.96
CA ALA A 410 4.22 42.48 12.96
C ALA A 410 3.44 43.00 14.17
N LEU A 411 2.37 42.30 14.61
CA LEU A 411 1.46 42.78 15.65
C LEU A 411 1.76 42.19 17.04
N ALA A 412 2.05 40.88 17.12
CA ALA A 412 2.32 40.23 18.40
C ALA A 412 3.81 40.31 18.79
N ALA A 413 4.73 40.02 17.85
CA ALA A 413 6.17 40.15 18.10
C ALA A 413 6.70 41.59 17.94
N LYS A 414 5.92 42.47 17.28
CA LYS A 414 6.29 43.85 16.96
C LYS A 414 7.56 43.96 16.09
N ASP A 415 7.79 42.98 15.22
CA ASP A 415 8.88 42.98 14.25
C ASP A 415 8.33 43.23 12.84
N THR A 416 8.50 44.45 12.34
CA THR A 416 8.11 44.83 10.98
C THR A 416 9.26 44.73 9.97
N LYS A 417 10.46 44.35 10.42
CA LYS A 417 11.63 44.15 9.54
C LYS A 417 11.67 42.72 9.01
N ASN A 418 11.40 41.74 9.87
CA ASN A 418 11.34 40.32 9.53
C ASN A 418 10.04 39.67 10.05
N PRO A 419 8.86 40.17 9.65
CA PRO A 419 7.58 39.75 10.23
C PRO A 419 7.27 38.27 10.01
N LEU A 420 7.66 37.67 8.88
CA LEU A 420 7.40 36.25 8.61
C LEU A 420 8.10 35.32 9.61
N ASP A 421 9.42 35.45 9.75
CA ASP A 421 10.22 34.62 10.65
C ASP A 421 9.80 34.83 12.12
N ALA A 422 9.55 36.09 12.50
CA ALA A 422 9.04 36.42 13.83
C ALA A 422 7.67 35.78 14.08
N GLY A 423 6.80 35.74 13.07
CA GLY A 423 5.50 35.07 13.11
C GLY A 423 5.57 33.59 13.39
N PHE A 424 6.34 32.85 12.58
CA PHE A 424 6.55 31.41 12.79
C PHE A 424 7.20 31.11 14.14
N LYS A 425 8.07 32.01 14.63
CA LYS A 425 8.60 31.88 15.99
C LYS A 425 7.48 32.00 17.05
N ILE A 426 6.57 32.95 16.91
CA ILE A 426 5.42 33.10 17.83
C ILE A 426 4.51 31.86 17.80
N GLU A 427 4.25 31.32 16.61
CA GLU A 427 3.46 30.11 16.42
C GLU A 427 4.13 28.89 17.05
N ARG A 428 5.43 28.68 16.78
CA ARG A 428 6.21 27.62 17.42
C ARG A 428 6.20 27.75 18.94
N ASP A 429 6.45 28.95 19.48
CA ASP A 429 6.47 29.19 20.92
C ASP A 429 5.07 28.95 21.54
N PHE A 430 3.98 29.22 20.80
CA PHE A 430 2.62 28.86 21.20
C PHE A 430 2.42 27.34 21.26
N LEU A 431 2.81 26.60 20.23
CA LEU A 431 2.69 25.14 20.19
C LEU A 431 3.55 24.47 21.27
N GLN A 432 4.75 24.98 21.54
CA GLN A 432 5.60 24.52 22.65
C GLN A 432 4.94 24.77 24.01
N SER A 433 4.31 25.93 24.20
CA SER A 433 3.61 26.24 25.45
C SER A 433 2.40 25.32 25.70
N ALA A 434 1.82 24.78 24.63
CA ALA A 434 0.77 23.77 24.66
C ALA A 434 1.30 22.35 24.97
N LYS A 435 2.62 22.17 25.10
CA LYS A 435 3.30 20.87 25.32
C LYS A 435 3.01 19.84 24.22
N LEU A 436 2.87 20.30 22.98
CA LEU A 436 2.68 19.43 21.82
C LEU A 436 4.03 18.88 21.31
N GLU A 437 4.03 17.63 20.84
CA GLU A 437 5.19 16.99 20.23
C GLU A 437 5.45 17.53 18.82
N LEU A 438 6.32 18.53 18.71
CA LEU A 438 6.53 19.25 17.45
C LEU A 438 7.19 18.43 16.35
N SER A 439 7.77 17.26 16.65
CA SER A 439 8.28 16.38 15.60
C SER A 439 7.18 15.87 14.66
N GLY A 440 5.91 15.97 15.06
CA GLY A 440 4.75 15.63 14.24
C GLY A 440 4.18 16.77 13.38
N ALA A 441 4.87 17.92 13.31
CA ALA A 441 4.46 19.10 12.57
C ALA A 441 5.61 19.75 11.79
N ALA A 442 5.35 20.13 10.55
CA ALA A 442 6.18 20.99 9.71
C ALA A 442 5.27 21.95 8.94
N GLN A 443 5.71 23.19 8.82
CA GLN A 443 4.91 24.27 8.22
C GLN A 443 5.83 25.24 7.50
N GLY A 444 5.52 25.55 6.24
CA GLY A 444 6.22 26.48 5.37
C GLY A 444 5.44 27.75 5.08
N ASP A 445 4.11 27.71 5.14
CA ASP A 445 3.25 28.89 4.99
C ASP A 445 2.08 28.90 6.00
N GLY A 446 1.23 29.94 5.95
CA GLY A 446 0.05 30.04 6.81
C GLY A 446 -1.20 29.34 6.24
N ALA A 447 -1.22 29.03 4.94
CA ALA A 447 -2.40 28.61 4.21
C ALA A 447 -2.45 27.10 3.92
N GLY A 448 -1.36 26.35 3.99
CA GLY A 448 -1.27 24.97 3.53
C GLY A 448 -0.95 24.83 2.03
N GLY A 449 -0.24 25.81 1.45
CA GLY A 449 0.14 25.85 0.04
C GLY A 449 1.60 25.45 -0.23
N ASP A 450 2.39 25.23 0.81
CA ASP A 450 3.81 24.86 0.73
C ASP A 450 3.99 23.34 0.89
N TRP A 451 4.99 22.78 0.19
CA TRP A 451 5.32 21.36 0.31
C TRP A 451 5.88 20.97 1.68
N ALA A 452 6.36 21.94 2.45
CA ALA A 452 6.78 21.76 3.83
C ALA A 452 5.61 21.62 4.81
N ASP A 453 4.37 21.93 4.40
CA ASP A 453 3.17 21.82 5.23
C ASP A 453 2.77 20.35 5.41
N LEU A 454 3.36 19.73 6.42
CA LEU A 454 3.20 18.32 6.74
C LEU A 454 2.83 18.14 8.20
N PHE A 455 1.72 17.45 8.46
CA PHE A 455 1.30 17.14 9.82
C PHE A 455 0.94 15.68 9.96
N THR A 456 1.22 15.13 11.14
CA THR A 456 0.75 13.81 11.55
C THR A 456 -0.69 13.90 12.07
N PRO A 457 -1.56 12.89 11.85
CA PRO A 457 -2.87 12.83 12.50
C PRO A 457 -2.78 13.00 14.02
N ASP A 458 -1.80 12.36 14.65
CA ASP A 458 -1.56 12.40 16.10
C ASP A 458 -1.32 13.82 16.59
N PHE A 459 -0.38 14.56 15.98
CA PHE A 459 -0.13 15.95 16.35
C PHE A 459 -1.40 16.80 16.24
N MET A 460 -2.17 16.63 15.17
CA MET A 460 -3.35 17.44 14.92
C MET A 460 -4.49 17.16 15.90
N VAL A 461 -4.75 15.90 16.26
CA VAL A 461 -5.79 15.60 17.25
C VAL A 461 -5.41 16.10 18.64
N HIS A 462 -4.13 16.06 19.00
CA HIS A 462 -3.64 16.61 20.27
C HIS A 462 -3.66 18.14 20.29
N TYR A 463 -3.37 18.81 19.16
CA TYR A 463 -3.56 20.25 19.02
C TYR A 463 -5.02 20.65 19.23
N LEU A 464 -5.96 19.92 18.62
CA LEU A 464 -7.40 20.13 18.82
C LEU A 464 -7.83 19.82 20.26
N ALA A 465 -7.29 18.77 20.88
CA ALA A 465 -7.57 18.44 22.27
C ALA A 465 -7.09 19.56 23.22
N TYR A 466 -5.91 20.12 22.98
CA TYR A 466 -5.44 21.30 23.69
C TYR A 466 -6.39 22.49 23.49
N TRP A 467 -6.82 22.76 22.25
CA TRP A 467 -7.78 23.83 21.97
C TRP A 467 -9.10 23.69 22.71
N ALA A 468 -9.60 22.46 22.87
CA ALA A 468 -10.80 22.19 23.64
C ALA A 468 -10.72 22.60 25.12
N THR A 469 -9.51 22.80 25.66
CA THR A 469 -9.28 23.25 27.04
C THR A 469 -9.22 24.77 27.21
N ARG A 470 -9.11 25.52 26.11
CA ARG A 470 -8.91 26.97 26.17
C ARG A 470 -10.22 27.74 26.41
N PRO A 471 -10.17 28.92 27.06
CA PRO A 471 -11.38 29.73 27.32
C PRO A 471 -12.07 30.25 26.05
N ASP A 472 -11.32 30.39 24.96
CA ASP A 472 -11.77 30.86 23.65
C ASP A 472 -12.16 29.71 22.69
N TYR A 473 -12.21 28.46 23.17
CA TYR A 473 -12.56 27.27 22.38
C TYR A 473 -13.85 27.44 21.56
N GLN A 474 -14.90 28.03 22.14
CA GLN A 474 -16.19 28.16 21.47
C GLN A 474 -16.13 29.09 20.24
N VAL A 475 -15.22 30.05 20.22
CA VAL A 475 -14.98 30.92 19.06
C VAL A 475 -14.33 30.09 17.95
N PHE A 476 -13.24 29.40 18.28
CA PHE A 476 -12.51 28.53 17.35
C PHE A 476 -13.41 27.42 16.78
N PHE A 477 -14.16 26.72 17.63
CA PHE A 477 -15.06 25.63 17.25
C PHE A 477 -16.14 26.08 16.25
N LYS A 478 -16.76 27.25 16.47
CA LYS A 478 -17.82 27.77 15.61
C LYS A 478 -17.32 28.31 14.27
N ALA A 479 -16.04 28.64 14.18
CA ALA A 479 -15.40 29.07 12.94
C ALA A 479 -15.23 27.93 11.93
N LEU A 480 -15.18 26.67 12.38
CA LEU A 480 -15.00 25.51 11.50
C LEU A 480 -16.24 25.26 10.60
N PRO A 481 -16.05 24.89 9.32
CA PRO A 481 -17.14 24.42 8.45
C PRO A 481 -17.92 23.25 9.06
N VAL A 482 -19.23 23.20 8.80
CA VAL A 482 -20.12 22.16 9.30
C VAL A 482 -20.53 21.23 8.16
N LEU A 483 -20.29 19.93 8.33
CA LEU A 483 -20.57 18.89 7.34
C LEU A 483 -22.01 18.95 6.84
N GLY A 484 -22.19 19.11 5.53
CA GLY A 484 -23.50 19.17 4.90
C GLY A 484 -24.30 20.44 5.17
N LYS A 485 -23.69 21.49 5.74
CA LYS A 485 -24.41 22.71 6.15
C LYS A 485 -23.81 23.99 5.61
N ASP A 486 -22.50 24.20 5.73
CA ASP A 486 -21.88 25.46 5.33
C ASP A 486 -20.41 25.33 4.93
N GLY A 487 -19.91 26.39 4.32
CA GLY A 487 -18.53 26.53 3.88
C GLY A 487 -18.12 25.43 2.91
N THR A 488 -16.83 25.10 2.94
CA THR A 488 -16.25 24.04 2.09
C THR A 488 -16.81 22.63 2.32
N LEU A 489 -17.69 22.43 3.31
CA LEU A 489 -18.36 21.16 3.59
C LEU A 489 -19.84 21.14 3.24
N ALA A 490 -20.43 22.24 2.77
CA ALA A 490 -21.87 22.34 2.48
C ALA A 490 -22.39 21.21 1.56
N LYS A 491 -21.59 20.82 0.56
CA LYS A 491 -21.92 19.77 -0.42
C LYS A 491 -21.37 18.37 -0.07
N ILE A 492 -20.61 18.22 1.02
CA ILE A 492 -19.97 16.94 1.39
C ILE A 492 -20.87 16.17 2.34
N GLN A 493 -21.17 14.92 1.98
CA GLN A 493 -21.98 14.00 2.81
C GLN A 493 -23.26 14.67 3.36
N ALA A 494 -23.91 15.53 2.57
CA ALA A 494 -25.00 16.40 3.05
C ALA A 494 -26.22 15.63 3.59
N ASN A 495 -26.38 14.38 3.14
CA ASN A 495 -27.46 13.48 3.55
C ASN A 495 -26.99 12.39 4.54
N ALA A 496 -25.72 12.40 4.96
CA ALA A 496 -25.22 11.40 5.89
C ALA A 496 -25.74 11.65 7.32
N PRO A 497 -25.87 10.61 8.16
CA PRO A 497 -26.30 10.77 9.56
C PRO A 497 -25.45 11.78 10.36
N GLY A 498 -24.14 11.86 10.08
CA GLY A 498 -23.23 12.82 10.72
C GLY A 498 -23.29 14.26 10.18
N ALA A 499 -24.13 14.56 9.18
CA ALA A 499 -24.30 15.92 8.67
C ALA A 499 -24.86 16.84 9.78
N GLY A 500 -24.27 18.03 9.95
CA GLY A 500 -24.59 18.94 11.06
C GLY A 500 -23.88 18.61 12.37
N HIS A 501 -23.13 17.50 12.46
CA HIS A 501 -22.47 17.04 13.68
C HIS A 501 -20.94 16.94 13.57
N VAL A 502 -20.39 17.14 12.38
CA VAL A 502 -18.95 17.21 12.12
C VAL A 502 -18.58 18.65 11.81
N TYR A 503 -17.63 19.20 12.57
CA TYR A 503 -17.13 20.58 12.50
C TYR A 503 -15.66 20.51 12.14
N ALA A 504 -15.30 20.70 10.86
CA ALA A 504 -13.95 20.39 10.41
C ALA A 504 -13.50 21.27 9.25
N LYS A 505 -12.20 21.56 9.24
CA LYS A 505 -11.54 22.26 8.14
C LYS A 505 -11.14 21.24 7.07
N THR A 506 -11.40 21.59 5.82
CA THR A 506 -10.93 20.84 4.64
C THR A 506 -9.53 21.28 4.21
N GLY A 507 -8.79 20.38 3.57
CA GLY A 507 -7.55 20.66 2.85
C GLY A 507 -7.56 20.01 1.47
N THR A 508 -7.03 20.70 0.45
CA THR A 508 -6.82 20.18 -0.91
C THR A 508 -5.52 20.74 -1.47
N PHE A 509 -4.62 19.87 -1.93
CA PHE A 509 -3.38 20.25 -2.59
C PHE A 509 -3.07 19.23 -3.69
N GLY A 510 -2.86 19.69 -4.92
CA GLY A 510 -2.70 18.82 -6.07
C GLY A 510 -1.84 19.42 -7.17
N SER A 511 -1.33 18.55 -8.02
CA SER A 511 -0.47 18.88 -9.14
C SER A 511 -0.94 18.18 -10.42
N GLU A 512 -0.48 18.68 -11.56
CA GLU A 512 -0.76 18.07 -12.85
C GLU A 512 0.15 16.84 -13.07
N ASP A 513 -0.46 15.68 -13.30
CA ASP A 513 0.22 14.48 -13.80
C ASP A 513 0.23 14.51 -15.33
N LYS A 514 1.26 15.17 -15.88
CA LYS A 514 1.46 15.32 -17.32
C LYS A 514 1.70 13.99 -18.05
N LEU A 515 2.21 12.97 -17.36
CA LEU A 515 2.48 11.66 -17.97
C LEU A 515 1.17 10.95 -18.31
N ASN A 516 0.20 11.00 -17.39
CA ASN A 516 -1.06 10.28 -17.53
C ASN A 516 -2.24 11.19 -17.95
N GLY A 517 -2.01 12.49 -18.09
CA GLY A 517 -3.07 13.47 -18.39
C GLY A 517 -4.12 13.55 -17.29
N LYS A 518 -3.70 13.42 -16.03
CA LYS A 518 -4.56 13.33 -14.84
C LYS A 518 -4.20 14.41 -13.82
N MET A 519 -5.06 14.58 -12.82
CA MET A 519 -4.72 15.34 -11.61
C MET A 519 -4.11 14.38 -10.58
N MET A 520 -2.95 14.72 -10.04
CA MET A 520 -2.41 14.04 -8.86
C MET A 520 -2.81 14.85 -7.62
N LEU A 521 -3.71 14.29 -6.81
CA LEU A 521 -4.04 14.85 -5.51
C LEU A 521 -2.92 14.49 -4.54
N ASN A 522 -2.00 15.43 -4.31
CA ASN A 522 -0.84 15.22 -3.44
C ASN A 522 -1.23 15.17 -1.96
N GLY A 523 -2.26 15.93 -1.56
CA GLY A 523 -2.83 15.85 -0.22
C GLY A 523 -4.28 16.33 -0.17
N LYS A 524 -5.09 15.62 0.60
CA LYS A 524 -6.43 16.03 1.01
C LYS A 524 -6.58 15.77 2.50
N GLY A 525 -7.08 16.76 3.22
CA GLY A 525 -7.30 16.70 4.66
C GLY A 525 -8.73 17.01 5.08
N LEU A 526 -9.13 16.47 6.21
CA LEU A 526 -10.31 16.83 6.96
C LEU A 526 -10.01 16.69 8.45
N THR A 527 -9.96 17.81 9.16
CA THR A 527 -9.50 17.86 10.55
C THR A 527 -10.41 18.75 11.39
N GLY A 528 -10.81 18.29 12.57
CA GLY A 528 -11.72 19.01 13.44
C GLY A 528 -12.39 18.14 14.49
N TYR A 529 -13.68 18.36 14.72
CA TYR A 529 -14.42 17.69 15.79
C TYR A 529 -15.65 16.95 15.26
N VAL A 530 -16.02 15.86 15.95
CA VAL A 530 -17.30 15.16 15.77
C VAL A 530 -18.04 15.18 17.11
N ILE A 531 -19.31 15.59 17.08
CA ILE A 531 -20.23 15.39 18.19
C ILE A 531 -21.02 14.12 17.87
N THR A 532 -20.76 13.02 18.59
CA THR A 532 -21.42 11.74 18.31
C THR A 532 -22.91 11.79 18.61
N LYS A 533 -23.66 10.81 18.12
CA LYS A 533 -25.11 10.67 18.40
C LYS A 533 -25.44 10.63 19.90
N ASN A 534 -24.50 10.19 20.73
CA ASN A 534 -24.65 10.11 22.18
C ASN A 534 -24.12 11.35 22.92
N GLY A 535 -23.66 12.37 22.19
CA GLY A 535 -23.19 13.65 22.73
C GLY A 535 -21.70 13.68 23.11
N GLU A 536 -20.94 12.62 22.87
CA GLU A 536 -19.49 12.61 23.10
C GLU A 536 -18.77 13.48 22.07
N LYS A 537 -17.68 14.11 22.49
CA LYS A 537 -16.86 14.95 21.60
C LYS A 537 -15.57 14.25 21.23
N LEU A 538 -15.36 14.07 19.94
CA LEU A 538 -14.12 13.53 19.38
C LEU A 538 -13.38 14.66 18.65
N ALA A 539 -12.08 14.79 18.87
CA ALA A 539 -11.19 15.41 17.89
C ALA A 539 -10.80 14.37 16.85
N PHE A 540 -10.59 14.77 15.60
CA PHE A 540 -10.12 13.87 14.56
C PHE A 540 -9.28 14.60 13.51
N ALA A 541 -8.40 13.85 12.88
CA ALA A 541 -7.63 14.27 11.71
C ALA A 541 -7.62 13.12 10.71
N ALA A 542 -8.02 13.38 9.46
CA ALA A 542 -8.03 12.39 8.40
C ALA A 542 -7.40 12.97 7.12
N TYR A 543 -6.42 12.25 6.58
CA TYR A 543 -5.63 12.62 5.43
C TYR A 543 -5.62 11.50 4.39
N VAL A 544 -5.60 11.90 3.12
CA VAL A 544 -5.32 11.00 1.99
C VAL A 544 -4.40 11.69 0.99
N ASN A 545 -3.29 11.05 0.67
CA ASN A 545 -2.28 11.55 -0.27
C ASN A 545 -2.14 10.61 -1.47
N HIS A 546 -1.69 11.16 -2.59
CA HIS A 546 -1.35 10.44 -3.82
C HIS A 546 -2.56 9.74 -4.48
N VAL A 547 -3.65 10.47 -4.67
CA VAL A 547 -4.84 9.98 -5.40
C VAL A 547 -4.79 10.46 -6.84
N SER A 548 -4.82 9.52 -7.79
CA SER A 548 -4.89 9.84 -9.22
C SER A 548 -6.34 10.08 -9.63
N LEU A 549 -6.66 11.30 -10.08
CA LEU A 549 -8.01 11.75 -10.38
C LEU A 549 -8.14 12.20 -11.84
N ALA A 550 -9.38 12.20 -12.34
CA ALA A 550 -9.68 12.84 -13.60
C ALA A 550 -9.27 14.33 -13.58
N PRO A 551 -8.87 14.93 -14.71
CA PRO A 551 -8.55 16.35 -14.82
C PRO A 551 -9.85 17.19 -14.80
N ASP A 552 -10.57 17.11 -13.70
CA ASP A 552 -11.83 17.80 -13.41
C ASP A 552 -11.65 18.58 -12.09
N PRO A 553 -11.88 19.91 -12.08
CA PRO A 553 -11.75 20.74 -10.88
C PRO A 553 -12.54 20.24 -9.67
N GLU A 554 -13.65 19.53 -9.89
CA GLU A 554 -14.47 19.00 -8.78
C GLU A 554 -14.03 17.62 -8.29
N ALA A 555 -13.20 16.90 -9.05
CA ALA A 555 -12.89 15.49 -8.77
C ALA A 555 -12.29 15.28 -7.37
N ALA A 556 -11.43 16.19 -6.92
CA ALA A 556 -10.84 16.12 -5.58
C ALA A 556 -11.89 16.16 -4.47
N GLN A 557 -12.96 16.94 -4.66
CA GLN A 557 -14.05 17.07 -3.71
C GLN A 557 -15.03 15.90 -3.82
N GLN A 558 -15.38 15.48 -5.04
CA GLN A 558 -16.33 14.40 -5.31
C GLN A 558 -15.80 13.01 -4.90
N VAL A 559 -14.48 12.79 -5.00
CA VAL A 559 -13.86 11.50 -4.66
C VAL A 559 -13.28 11.54 -3.24
N ALA A 560 -12.16 12.26 -3.05
CA ALA A 560 -11.46 12.27 -1.77
C ALA A 560 -12.21 13.08 -0.70
N GLY A 561 -12.83 14.21 -1.07
CA GLY A 561 -13.65 15.00 -0.15
C GLY A 561 -14.85 14.23 0.40
N GLN A 562 -15.60 13.54 -0.46
CA GLN A 562 -16.70 12.67 -0.03
C GLN A 562 -16.21 11.51 0.84
N ALA A 563 -15.08 10.88 0.50
CA ALA A 563 -14.50 9.79 1.28
C ALA A 563 -14.07 10.23 2.69
N LEU A 564 -13.36 11.34 2.83
CA LEU A 564 -12.97 11.87 4.14
C LEU A 564 -14.20 12.33 4.95
N GLY A 565 -15.20 12.93 4.28
CA GLY A 565 -16.47 13.26 4.91
C GLY A 565 -17.21 12.02 5.42
N GLU A 566 -17.18 10.93 4.66
CA GLU A 566 -17.81 9.65 5.04
C GLU A 566 -17.08 9.01 6.23
N ILE A 567 -15.74 9.08 6.26
CA ILE A 567 -14.91 8.65 7.39
C ILE A 567 -15.28 9.46 8.66
N ALA A 568 -15.40 10.78 8.55
CA ALA A 568 -15.80 11.63 9.67
C ALA A 568 -17.24 11.34 10.13
N ALA A 569 -18.18 11.21 9.19
CA ALA A 569 -19.57 10.87 9.48
C ALA A 569 -19.72 9.46 10.08
N ALA A 570 -18.83 8.52 9.75
CA ALA A 570 -18.87 7.17 10.31
C ALA A 570 -18.68 7.17 11.84
N ALA A 571 -17.95 8.16 12.39
CA ALA A 571 -17.76 8.31 13.83
C ALA A 571 -19.00 8.86 14.55
N TYR A 572 -19.94 9.50 13.85
CA TYR A 572 -21.18 10.00 14.45
C TYR A 572 -22.06 8.87 15.03
N ASP A 573 -22.22 7.79 14.26
CA ASP A 573 -23.03 6.62 14.63
C ASP A 573 -22.25 5.57 15.44
N ALA A 574 -20.93 5.75 15.60
CA ALA A 574 -20.12 4.83 16.39
C ALA A 574 -20.52 4.99 17.86
N ASN A 575 -21.03 3.93 18.48
CA ASN A 575 -21.28 3.92 19.92
C ASN A 575 -19.97 4.24 20.65
N GLY A 576 -19.99 5.25 21.52
CA GLY A 576 -18.92 5.64 22.43
C GLY A 576 -18.34 4.56 23.35
N ASN A 577 -19.01 3.40 23.39
CA ASN A 577 -18.46 2.16 23.92
C ASN A 577 -17.45 1.47 22.98
N GLY A 578 -16.96 2.21 21.98
CA GLY A 578 -15.90 1.85 21.07
C GLY A 578 -14.54 2.39 21.51
N VAL A 579 -14.26 2.45 22.82
CA VAL A 579 -12.97 1.89 23.21
C VAL A 579 -13.03 0.50 22.59
N THR A 580 -12.15 0.18 21.65
CA THR A 580 -11.60 -1.16 21.72
C THR A 580 -11.15 -1.27 23.17
N SER A 581 -12.02 -1.84 24.04
CA SER A 581 -11.52 -2.82 24.95
C SER A 581 -10.70 -3.68 24.02
N ALA A 582 -9.38 -3.48 24.06
CA ALA A 582 -8.52 -4.61 23.89
C ALA A 582 -8.93 -5.39 22.65
N GLY A 583 -9.02 -4.71 21.49
CA GLY A 583 -9.94 -5.09 20.40
C GLY A 583 -9.76 -6.58 20.15
N GLN A 584 -10.77 -7.40 20.49
CA GLN A 584 -10.57 -8.83 20.75
C GLN A 584 -9.82 -9.46 19.57
N TYR A 585 -8.50 -9.56 19.71
CA TYR A 585 -7.63 -10.05 18.67
C TYR A 585 -7.93 -11.54 18.51
N ASP A 586 -7.68 -12.12 17.35
CA ASP A 586 -7.87 -13.57 17.21
C ASP A 586 -6.82 -14.32 18.03
N LEU A 587 -5.60 -13.79 18.05
CA LEU A 587 -4.50 -14.27 18.86
C LEU A 587 -3.66 -13.08 19.38
N ILE A 588 -3.23 -13.14 20.64
CA ILE A 588 -2.06 -12.37 21.12
C ILE A 588 -0.98 -13.34 21.60
N VAL A 589 0.25 -13.11 21.17
CA VAL A 589 1.46 -13.70 21.73
C VAL A 589 2.06 -12.69 22.73
N ARG A 590 2.13 -13.07 24.00
CA ARG A 590 2.54 -12.23 25.13
C ARG A 590 4.00 -12.42 25.48
N ASN A 591 4.63 -11.38 26.01
CA ASN A 591 5.92 -11.44 26.70
C ASN A 591 7.06 -12.06 25.87
N GLY A 592 7.00 -11.94 24.55
CA GLY A 592 7.97 -12.55 23.64
C GLY A 592 9.25 -11.73 23.52
N HIS A 593 10.37 -12.41 23.31
CA HIS A 593 11.56 -11.79 22.71
C HIS A 593 11.40 -11.84 21.19
N ILE A 594 11.05 -10.70 20.59
CA ILE A 594 10.79 -10.61 19.16
C ILE A 594 12.11 -10.57 18.41
N ILE A 595 12.33 -11.56 17.54
CA ILE A 595 13.33 -11.49 16.46
C ILE A 595 12.54 -11.39 15.17
N ASP A 596 12.38 -10.18 14.66
CA ASP A 596 11.42 -9.85 13.60
C ASP A 596 11.77 -10.41 12.20
N GLY A 597 12.91 -11.09 12.05
CA GLY A 597 13.41 -11.65 10.80
C GLY A 597 14.29 -10.69 9.98
N SER A 598 14.44 -9.43 10.38
CA SER A 598 15.26 -8.44 9.64
C SER A 598 16.77 -8.60 9.85
N GLY A 599 17.18 -9.33 10.89
CA GLY A 599 18.56 -9.42 11.36
C GLY A 599 18.93 -8.39 12.44
N ASN A 600 17.99 -7.55 12.86
CA ASN A 600 18.16 -6.65 14.01
C ASN A 600 18.15 -7.42 15.35
N PRO A 601 18.83 -6.91 16.40
CA PRO A 601 18.76 -7.46 17.76
C PRO A 601 17.32 -7.64 18.26
N TRP A 602 17.10 -8.64 19.11
CA TRP A 602 15.78 -8.88 19.69
C TRP A 602 15.28 -7.72 20.56
N TYR A 603 13.96 -7.60 20.69
CA TYR A 603 13.31 -6.67 21.63
C TYR A 603 12.06 -7.29 22.29
N ALA A 604 11.70 -6.82 23.49
CA ALA A 604 10.52 -7.31 24.20
C ALA A 604 9.24 -6.65 23.67
N ALA A 605 8.26 -7.44 23.25
CA ALA A 605 6.93 -6.96 22.87
C ALA A 605 5.90 -8.09 22.83
N ASP A 606 4.62 -7.71 22.78
CA ASP A 606 3.52 -8.59 22.42
C ASP A 606 3.25 -8.49 20.91
N VAL A 607 2.72 -9.56 20.30
CA VAL A 607 2.27 -9.59 18.90
C VAL A 607 0.79 -9.90 18.86
N ALA A 608 0.01 -9.02 18.24
CA ALA A 608 -1.43 -9.21 18.06
C ALA A 608 -1.77 -9.58 16.62
N VAL A 609 -2.69 -10.52 16.46
CA VAL A 609 -3.14 -11.06 15.17
C VAL A 609 -4.64 -10.81 15.00
N SER A 610 -5.03 -10.42 13.79
CA SER A 610 -6.43 -10.32 13.38
C SER A 610 -6.61 -10.93 12.00
N GLY A 611 -7.52 -11.90 11.88
CA GLY A 611 -7.66 -12.74 10.71
C GLY A 611 -6.37 -13.50 10.43
N ASP A 612 -5.83 -13.28 9.24
CA ASP A 612 -4.58 -13.88 8.76
C ASP A 612 -3.35 -12.96 8.90
N ARG A 613 -3.51 -11.77 9.51
CA ARG A 613 -2.46 -10.74 9.56
C ARG A 613 -2.02 -10.39 10.97
N ILE A 614 -0.76 -9.97 11.06
CA ILE A 614 -0.24 -9.25 12.22
C ILE A 614 -0.90 -7.87 12.25
N ALA A 615 -1.68 -7.60 13.29
CA ALA A 615 -2.39 -6.35 13.47
C ALA A 615 -1.52 -5.29 14.14
N ALA A 616 -0.73 -5.69 15.14
CA ALA A 616 0.14 -4.79 15.89
C ALA A 616 1.30 -5.58 16.54
N ILE A 617 2.37 -4.86 16.89
CA ILE A 617 3.48 -5.34 17.72
C ILE A 617 3.83 -4.22 18.71
N GLY A 618 3.92 -4.51 20.00
CA GLY A 618 4.22 -3.49 21.01
C GLY A 618 3.75 -3.86 22.41
N ASP A 619 3.58 -2.86 23.28
CA ASP A 619 2.97 -3.05 24.60
C ASP A 619 1.46 -3.22 24.47
N MET A 620 0.95 -4.37 24.90
CA MET A 620 -0.46 -4.73 24.78
C MET A 620 -1.06 -5.14 26.13
N ARG A 621 -0.51 -4.70 27.27
CA ARG A 621 -0.98 -5.11 28.61
C ARG A 621 -2.49 -4.99 28.84
N GLU A 622 -3.12 -4.00 28.21
CA GLU A 622 -4.56 -3.74 28.28
C GLU A 622 -5.36 -4.35 27.11
N ALA A 623 -4.70 -5.10 26.21
CA ALA A 623 -5.31 -5.80 25.10
C ALA A 623 -5.78 -7.21 25.49
N HIS A 624 -6.64 -7.82 24.69
CA HIS A 624 -7.21 -9.15 24.93
C HIS A 624 -7.45 -9.84 23.60
N ALA A 625 -7.36 -11.16 23.59
CA ALA A 625 -7.62 -11.97 22.40
C ALA A 625 -8.54 -13.15 22.70
N LYS A 626 -9.08 -13.77 21.63
CA LYS A 626 -9.77 -15.06 21.73
C LYS A 626 -8.84 -16.15 22.23
N ARG A 627 -7.58 -16.09 21.81
CA ARG A 627 -6.49 -16.96 22.28
C ARG A 627 -5.30 -16.09 22.69
N GLU A 628 -4.73 -16.39 23.85
CA GLU A 628 -3.48 -15.76 24.29
C GLU A 628 -2.43 -16.84 24.52
N ILE A 629 -1.22 -16.61 24.02
CA ILE A 629 -0.05 -17.47 24.21
C ILE A 629 0.95 -16.70 25.03
N ASP A 630 1.40 -17.25 26.16
CA ASP A 630 2.51 -16.67 26.93
C ASP A 630 3.84 -17.18 26.40
N ALA A 631 4.61 -16.29 25.75
CA ALA A 631 5.92 -16.56 25.18
C ALA A 631 7.06 -16.05 26.07
N LYS A 632 6.83 -15.92 27.37
CA LYS A 632 7.87 -15.52 28.33
C LYS A 632 9.10 -16.43 28.24
N GLY A 633 10.27 -15.83 28.01
CA GLY A 633 11.53 -16.56 27.85
C GLY A 633 11.61 -17.37 26.55
N ARG A 634 10.76 -17.07 25.58
CA ARG A 634 10.77 -17.66 24.23
C ARG A 634 11.09 -16.60 23.20
N ILE A 635 11.65 -17.06 22.08
CA ILE A 635 11.76 -16.26 20.88
C ILE A 635 10.43 -16.33 20.14
N VAL A 636 9.96 -15.19 19.66
CA VAL A 636 8.88 -15.08 18.68
C VAL A 636 9.50 -14.57 17.39
N SER A 637 9.49 -15.41 16.36
CA SER A 637 10.06 -15.12 15.04
C SER A 637 8.99 -15.23 13.95
N PRO A 638 9.24 -14.72 12.72
CA PRO A 638 8.47 -15.17 11.58
C PRO A 638 8.56 -16.68 11.46
N GLY A 639 7.53 -17.28 10.85
CA GLY A 639 7.52 -18.70 10.54
C GLY A 639 8.66 -19.08 9.58
N PHE A 640 9.26 -20.25 9.79
CA PHE A 640 10.41 -20.67 9.00
C PHE A 640 9.98 -21.06 7.58
N ILE A 641 10.86 -20.77 6.62
CA ILE A 641 10.65 -21.06 5.21
C ILE A 641 11.67 -22.13 4.81
N ASP A 642 11.15 -23.28 4.41
CA ASP A 642 11.92 -24.36 3.80
C ASP A 642 12.17 -24.01 2.33
N MET A 643 13.41 -23.63 2.01
CA MET A 643 13.78 -23.16 0.67
C MET A 643 13.73 -24.25 -0.39
N LEU A 644 13.84 -25.52 0.02
CA LEU A 644 13.75 -26.65 -0.88
C LEU A 644 13.20 -27.85 -0.13
N GLY A 645 11.96 -28.20 -0.44
CA GLY A 645 11.29 -29.41 -0.01
C GLY A 645 10.72 -30.21 -1.18
N GLN A 646 10.01 -31.31 -0.87
CA GLN A 646 9.56 -32.29 -1.87
C GLN A 646 8.11 -32.77 -1.57
N SER A 647 7.26 -31.87 -1.06
CA SER A 647 5.96 -32.21 -0.46
C SER A 647 4.77 -32.23 -1.43
N GLU A 648 4.95 -31.96 -2.72
CA GLU A 648 3.82 -31.70 -3.64
C GLU A 648 2.82 -32.86 -3.71
N LEU A 649 3.34 -34.09 -3.78
CA LEU A 649 2.51 -35.31 -3.78
C LEU A 649 2.13 -35.72 -2.36
N SER A 650 3.05 -35.59 -1.40
CA SER A 650 2.80 -36.00 -0.02
C SER A 650 1.59 -35.28 0.57
N LEU A 651 1.45 -33.97 0.37
CA LEU A 651 0.28 -33.18 0.82
C LEU A 651 -1.06 -33.66 0.22
N LEU A 652 -1.05 -34.27 -0.96
CA LEU A 652 -2.23 -34.90 -1.56
C LEU A 652 -2.51 -36.31 -1.03
N LEU A 653 -1.59 -36.92 -0.29
CA LEU A 653 -1.73 -38.25 0.29
C LEU A 653 -2.01 -38.15 1.79
N ASP A 654 -1.13 -37.48 2.51
CA ASP A 654 -1.24 -37.13 3.92
C ASP A 654 -1.09 -35.60 4.07
N ASN A 655 -2.08 -34.93 4.63
CA ASN A 655 -2.09 -33.46 4.66
C ASN A 655 -1.84 -32.91 6.07
N ARG A 656 -1.07 -33.65 6.87
CA ARG A 656 -0.80 -33.33 8.27
C ARG A 656 0.51 -32.57 8.47
N SER A 657 1.51 -32.81 7.63
CA SER A 657 2.79 -32.10 7.63
C SER A 657 3.51 -32.02 8.97
N LEU A 658 3.43 -33.09 9.78
CA LEU A 658 4.01 -33.14 11.13
C LEU A 658 5.50 -32.81 11.12
N SER A 659 6.26 -33.48 10.25
CA SER A 659 7.70 -33.25 10.06
C SER A 659 8.06 -31.78 9.82
N LYS A 660 7.26 -31.05 9.04
CA LYS A 660 7.51 -29.64 8.73
C LYS A 660 7.10 -28.73 9.90
N LEU A 661 5.86 -28.85 10.34
CA LEU A 661 5.29 -27.98 11.37
C LEU A 661 6.02 -28.12 12.71
N SER A 662 6.45 -29.33 13.09
CA SER A 662 7.22 -29.57 14.33
C SER A 662 8.61 -28.95 14.33
N GLN A 663 9.11 -28.51 13.18
CA GLN A 663 10.37 -27.79 13.03
C GLN A 663 10.18 -26.27 12.99
N GLY A 664 8.94 -25.76 13.07
CA GLY A 664 8.65 -24.33 12.95
C GLY A 664 8.46 -23.86 11.51
N ILE A 665 8.31 -24.77 10.54
CA ILE A 665 8.16 -24.42 9.12
C ILE A 665 6.70 -24.05 8.86
N THR A 666 6.48 -22.87 8.27
CA THR A 666 5.16 -22.37 7.86
C THR A 666 5.00 -22.28 6.35
N THR A 667 6.12 -22.29 5.63
CA THR A 667 6.17 -22.14 4.17
C THR A 667 7.19 -23.08 3.58
N GLU A 668 6.87 -23.71 2.46
CA GLU A 668 7.75 -24.63 1.74
C GLU A 668 7.79 -24.29 0.25
N ILE A 669 9.00 -24.34 -0.32
CA ILE A 669 9.26 -24.18 -1.74
C ILE A 669 9.72 -25.51 -2.30
N THR A 670 9.20 -25.91 -3.45
CA THR A 670 9.47 -27.22 -4.04
C THR A 670 9.80 -27.15 -5.53
N GLY A 671 10.01 -28.31 -6.15
CA GLY A 671 10.27 -28.44 -7.58
C GLY A 671 11.74 -28.27 -7.89
N GLU A 672 12.58 -29.24 -7.51
CA GLU A 672 14.03 -29.19 -7.68
C GLU A 672 14.49 -29.35 -9.14
N GLY A 673 13.81 -30.22 -9.90
CA GLY A 673 14.14 -30.54 -11.29
C GLY A 673 13.05 -31.35 -11.99
N GLY A 674 12.47 -32.33 -11.30
CA GLY A 674 11.10 -32.76 -11.53
C GLY A 674 10.14 -31.79 -10.85
N SER A 675 8.89 -31.72 -11.32
CA SER A 675 7.86 -30.87 -10.71
C SER A 675 6.48 -31.49 -10.88
N ILE A 676 5.53 -31.07 -10.03
CA ILE A 676 4.18 -31.65 -10.00
C ILE A 676 3.39 -31.47 -11.30
N ALA A 677 3.79 -30.51 -12.14
CA ALA A 677 3.22 -30.20 -13.45
C ALA A 677 4.31 -29.63 -14.38
N PRO A 678 4.13 -29.67 -15.72
CA PRO A 678 2.95 -30.18 -16.45
C PRO A 678 2.85 -31.71 -16.43
N GLN A 679 1.63 -32.23 -16.62
CA GLN A 679 1.37 -33.66 -16.73
C GLN A 679 0.74 -34.03 -18.08
N ASN A 680 1.27 -35.06 -18.72
CA ASN A 680 0.72 -35.71 -19.91
C ASN A 680 0.99 -37.23 -19.88
N GLU A 681 0.66 -37.95 -20.96
CA GLU A 681 0.87 -39.40 -21.01
C GLU A 681 2.35 -39.80 -20.77
N LYS A 682 3.31 -39.03 -21.30
CA LYS A 682 4.75 -39.32 -21.14
C LYS A 682 5.21 -39.17 -19.70
N THR A 683 4.74 -38.14 -18.98
CA THR A 683 5.13 -37.89 -17.58
C THR A 683 4.35 -38.76 -16.59
N LEU A 684 3.10 -39.11 -16.90
CA LEU A 684 2.27 -39.95 -16.03
C LEU A 684 2.63 -41.44 -16.11
N THR A 685 3.12 -41.91 -17.26
CA THR A 685 3.53 -43.32 -17.45
C THR A 685 4.57 -43.78 -16.41
N PRO A 686 5.70 -43.08 -16.20
CA PRO A 686 6.69 -43.49 -15.18
C PRO A 686 6.16 -43.31 -13.74
N MET A 687 5.25 -42.36 -13.49
CA MET A 687 4.63 -42.16 -12.17
C MET A 687 3.55 -43.20 -11.84
N LYS A 688 3.00 -43.91 -12.83
CA LYS A 688 1.86 -44.83 -12.66
C LYS A 688 2.05 -45.85 -11.52
N PRO A 689 3.21 -46.50 -11.32
CA PRO A 689 3.39 -47.44 -10.20
C PRO A 689 3.20 -46.78 -8.83
N PHE A 690 3.68 -45.53 -8.67
CA PHE A 690 3.49 -44.75 -7.45
C PHE A 690 2.02 -44.36 -7.28
N LEU A 691 1.39 -43.82 -8.33
CA LEU A 691 -0.01 -43.41 -8.32
C LEU A 691 -0.96 -44.56 -8.00
N ASP A 692 -0.76 -45.73 -8.62
CA ASP A 692 -1.55 -46.94 -8.36
C ASP A 692 -1.38 -47.42 -6.91
N ARG A 693 -0.14 -47.44 -6.40
CA ARG A 693 0.19 -47.88 -5.02
C ARG A 693 -0.56 -47.05 -3.98
N TYR A 694 -0.58 -45.74 -4.15
CA TYR A 694 -1.19 -44.81 -3.21
C TYR A 694 -2.65 -44.47 -3.56
N HIS A 695 -3.23 -45.13 -4.55
CA HIS A 695 -4.59 -44.88 -5.04
C HIS A 695 -4.85 -43.40 -5.35
N LEU A 696 -3.83 -42.72 -5.88
CA LEU A 696 -3.86 -41.32 -6.24
C LEU A 696 -4.08 -41.18 -7.74
N THR A 697 -5.23 -40.66 -8.14
CA THR A 697 -5.42 -40.23 -9.54
C THR A 697 -4.76 -38.87 -9.73
N ALA A 698 -3.90 -38.69 -10.73
CA ALA A 698 -3.44 -37.38 -11.17
C ALA A 698 -4.42 -36.83 -12.24
N ASP A 699 -5.34 -35.98 -11.82
CA ASP A 699 -6.42 -35.42 -12.66
C ASP A 699 -6.14 -33.99 -13.14
N TRP A 700 -4.92 -33.50 -12.91
CA TRP A 700 -4.45 -32.20 -13.39
C TRP A 700 -3.43 -32.39 -14.52
N THR A 701 -3.37 -31.42 -15.44
CA THR A 701 -2.37 -31.38 -16.51
C THR A 701 -1.45 -30.16 -16.40
N SER A 702 -1.90 -29.11 -15.71
CA SER A 702 -1.17 -27.86 -15.53
C SER A 702 -0.92 -27.58 -14.04
N LEU A 703 -0.05 -26.60 -13.76
CA LEU A 703 0.27 -26.22 -12.39
C LEU A 703 -0.94 -25.56 -11.71
N ALA A 704 -1.72 -24.76 -12.45
CA ALA A 704 -2.97 -24.20 -11.95
C ALA A 704 -3.95 -25.30 -11.53
N GLY A 705 -4.08 -26.37 -12.32
CA GLY A 705 -4.92 -27.52 -11.97
C GLY A 705 -4.47 -28.24 -10.69
N TYR A 706 -3.15 -28.36 -10.47
CA TYR A 706 -2.61 -28.88 -9.21
C TYR A 706 -2.94 -27.96 -8.03
N PHE A 707 -2.71 -26.65 -8.17
CA PHE A 707 -3.01 -25.68 -7.14
C PHE A 707 -4.50 -25.64 -6.78
N ASP A 708 -5.39 -25.67 -7.76
CA ASP A 708 -6.84 -25.75 -7.53
C ASP A 708 -7.22 -27.02 -6.76
N ARG A 709 -6.54 -28.14 -7.05
CA ARG A 709 -6.76 -29.39 -6.33
C ARG A 709 -6.28 -29.32 -4.89
N LEU A 710 -5.11 -28.73 -4.65
CA LEU A 710 -4.56 -28.59 -3.31
C LEU A 710 -5.41 -27.62 -2.46
N GLU A 711 -5.82 -26.49 -3.04
CA GLU A 711 -6.67 -25.50 -2.36
C GLU A 711 -8.04 -26.11 -1.96
N LYS A 712 -8.63 -26.96 -2.80
CA LYS A 712 -9.88 -27.68 -2.45
C LYS A 712 -9.72 -28.62 -1.26
N ARG A 713 -8.52 -29.16 -1.03
CA ARG A 713 -8.21 -30.03 0.11
C ARG A 713 -7.81 -29.24 1.36
N ALA A 714 -7.55 -27.95 1.22
CA ALA A 714 -6.75 -27.13 2.14
C ALA A 714 -5.34 -27.73 2.36
N THR A 715 -4.45 -26.97 2.98
CA THR A 715 -3.09 -27.45 3.32
C THR A 715 -2.64 -26.78 4.62
N PRO A 716 -1.87 -27.45 5.48
CA PRO A 716 -1.34 -26.85 6.71
C PRO A 716 -0.18 -25.87 6.46
N LEU A 717 0.47 -25.93 5.29
CA LEU A 717 1.64 -25.12 4.96
C LEU A 717 1.31 -24.15 3.83
N ASN A 718 1.96 -22.98 3.83
CA ASN A 718 2.05 -22.23 2.59
C ASN A 718 2.99 -22.97 1.62
N ILE A 719 2.63 -23.09 0.35
CA ILE A 719 3.45 -23.84 -0.62
C ILE A 719 3.57 -23.11 -1.95
N GLY A 720 4.81 -22.96 -2.43
CA GLY A 720 5.15 -22.49 -3.77
C GLY A 720 6.04 -23.51 -4.49
N THR A 721 6.12 -23.44 -5.81
CA THR A 721 6.92 -24.41 -6.58
C THR A 721 7.50 -23.82 -7.85
N TYR A 722 8.61 -24.40 -8.29
CA TYR A 722 9.20 -24.18 -9.60
C TYR A 722 8.63 -25.13 -10.66
N VAL A 723 8.78 -24.77 -11.93
CA VAL A 723 8.61 -25.72 -13.02
C VAL A 723 9.97 -26.32 -13.34
N GLY A 724 10.08 -27.63 -13.14
CA GLY A 724 11.33 -28.35 -13.29
C GLY A 724 11.68 -28.65 -14.75
N SER A 725 12.91 -28.38 -15.15
CA SER A 725 13.36 -28.62 -16.53
C SER A 725 13.43 -30.10 -16.89
N ALA A 726 13.61 -31.02 -15.93
CA ALA A 726 13.46 -32.45 -16.16
C ALA A 726 12.02 -32.79 -16.52
N GLN A 727 11.04 -32.27 -15.76
CA GLN A 727 9.60 -32.44 -16.03
C GLN A 727 9.22 -31.95 -17.44
N ILE A 728 9.74 -30.78 -17.83
CA ILE A 728 9.53 -30.21 -19.16
C ILE A 728 10.10 -31.11 -20.26
N ARG A 729 11.29 -31.66 -20.03
CA ARG A 729 11.96 -32.53 -20.97
C ARG A 729 11.24 -33.88 -21.11
N GLU A 730 10.79 -34.48 -20.02
CA GLU A 730 9.97 -35.70 -20.02
C GLU A 730 8.65 -35.49 -20.80
N ALA A 731 7.98 -34.36 -20.59
CA ALA A 731 6.72 -34.04 -21.26
C ALA A 731 6.85 -33.92 -22.78
N VAL A 732 8.04 -33.57 -23.31
CA VAL A 732 8.26 -33.33 -24.74
C VAL A 732 9.07 -34.45 -25.39
N ILE A 733 10.25 -34.73 -24.86
CA ILE A 733 11.22 -35.69 -25.38
C ILE A 733 10.94 -37.08 -24.77
N GLY A 734 10.85 -37.17 -23.45
CA GLY A 734 10.92 -38.42 -22.69
C GLY A 734 12.32 -38.62 -22.09
N ASP A 735 12.72 -39.87 -21.86
CA ASP A 735 13.96 -40.25 -21.17
C ASP A 735 15.20 -40.36 -22.09
N ASP A 736 15.10 -39.90 -23.34
CA ASP A 736 16.14 -40.07 -24.35
C ASP A 736 17.33 -39.10 -24.14
N ASP A 737 18.57 -39.63 -24.23
CA ASP A 737 19.80 -38.83 -24.31
C ASP A 737 20.02 -38.23 -25.71
N ARG A 738 19.31 -37.14 -26.01
CA ARG A 738 19.47 -36.37 -27.25
C ARG A 738 19.17 -34.88 -27.09
N VAL A 739 19.67 -34.05 -27.99
CA VAL A 739 19.26 -32.64 -28.03
C VAL A 739 17.81 -32.50 -28.53
N PRO A 740 17.02 -31.53 -28.04
CA PRO A 740 15.72 -31.22 -28.61
C PRO A 740 15.86 -30.72 -30.05
N THR A 741 14.94 -31.11 -30.92
CA THR A 741 14.73 -30.42 -32.19
C THR A 741 14.22 -28.99 -31.95
N ALA A 742 14.31 -28.11 -32.96
CA ALA A 742 13.83 -26.73 -32.83
C ALA A 742 12.33 -26.65 -32.45
N ALA A 743 11.50 -27.58 -32.96
CA ALA A 743 10.08 -27.64 -32.64
C ALA A 743 9.84 -28.10 -31.19
N GLU A 744 10.60 -29.10 -30.73
CA GLU A 744 10.53 -29.58 -29.34
C GLU A 744 11.01 -28.50 -28.36
N LEU A 745 12.10 -27.79 -28.66
CA LEU A 745 12.56 -26.68 -27.82
C LEU A 745 11.51 -25.58 -27.72
N GLN A 746 10.82 -25.25 -28.82
CA GLN A 746 9.72 -24.28 -28.78
C GLN A 746 8.53 -24.78 -27.95
N GLN A 747 8.21 -26.08 -27.99
CA GLN A 747 7.20 -26.67 -27.13
C GLN A 747 7.61 -26.62 -25.64
N MET A 748 8.86 -26.92 -25.32
CA MET A 748 9.41 -26.82 -23.97
C MET A 748 9.31 -25.39 -23.43
N LYS A 749 9.69 -24.39 -24.24
CA LYS A 749 9.53 -22.96 -23.91
C LYS A 749 8.08 -22.57 -23.65
N SER A 750 7.14 -23.10 -24.44
CA SER A 750 5.70 -22.88 -24.25
C SER A 750 5.19 -23.48 -22.94
N LEU A 751 5.65 -24.67 -22.55
CA LEU A 751 5.28 -25.30 -21.28
C LEU A 751 5.82 -24.50 -20.07
N VAL A 752 7.06 -24.01 -20.15
CA VAL A 752 7.61 -23.09 -19.14
C VAL A 752 6.77 -21.82 -19.05
N GLU A 753 6.42 -21.22 -20.18
CA GLU A 753 5.57 -20.03 -20.22
C GLU A 753 4.21 -20.25 -19.56
N HIS A 754 3.55 -21.38 -19.82
CA HIS A 754 2.30 -21.74 -19.14
C HIS A 754 2.51 -21.94 -17.64
N GLY A 755 3.58 -22.63 -17.23
CA GLY A 755 3.92 -22.81 -15.83
C GLY A 755 4.12 -21.49 -15.08
N MET A 756 4.82 -20.52 -15.70
CA MET A 756 4.97 -19.17 -15.13
C MET A 756 3.63 -18.45 -14.99
N LYS A 757 2.74 -18.55 -16.00
CA LYS A 757 1.39 -17.97 -15.95
C LYS A 757 0.49 -18.64 -14.91
N ASP A 758 0.70 -19.92 -14.64
CA ASP A 758 0.00 -20.68 -13.61
C ASP A 758 0.52 -20.38 -12.19
N GLY A 759 1.64 -19.66 -12.06
CA GLY A 759 2.19 -19.20 -10.79
C GLY A 759 3.46 -19.92 -10.34
N ALA A 760 4.22 -20.54 -11.23
CA ALA A 760 5.56 -21.02 -10.89
C ALA A 760 6.49 -19.86 -10.48
N PHE A 761 7.41 -20.13 -9.55
CA PHE A 761 8.41 -19.15 -9.10
C PHE A 761 9.55 -18.96 -10.09
N GLY A 762 9.73 -19.93 -10.98
CA GLY A 762 10.78 -19.90 -11.98
C GLY A 762 10.93 -21.25 -12.67
N VAL A 763 12.12 -21.46 -13.21
CA VAL A 763 12.56 -22.77 -13.73
C VAL A 763 13.64 -23.33 -12.84
N SER A 764 13.55 -24.62 -12.54
CA SER A 764 14.56 -25.34 -11.78
C SER A 764 15.19 -26.50 -12.58
N SER A 765 16.27 -27.08 -12.08
CA SER A 765 16.96 -28.19 -12.73
C SER A 765 17.67 -29.09 -11.72
N ALA A 766 17.71 -30.38 -12.01
CA ALA A 766 18.49 -31.38 -11.27
C ALA A 766 19.47 -32.08 -12.20
N LEU A 767 20.54 -31.36 -12.56
CA LEU A 767 21.43 -31.67 -13.68
C LEU A 767 22.35 -32.89 -13.44
N ILE A 768 22.42 -33.38 -12.21
CA ILE A 768 23.11 -34.62 -11.85
C ILE A 768 22.31 -35.87 -12.28
N TYR A 769 20.99 -35.77 -12.49
CA TYR A 769 20.11 -36.91 -12.75
C TYR A 769 19.55 -36.93 -14.18
N PRO A 770 19.35 -38.12 -14.76
CA PRO A 770 18.51 -38.30 -15.94
C PRO A 770 17.05 -37.88 -15.70
N PRO A 771 16.36 -37.30 -16.70
CA PRO A 771 16.88 -36.94 -18.02
C PRO A 771 17.56 -35.56 -18.07
N ASN A 772 17.62 -34.82 -16.95
CA ASN A 772 18.11 -33.44 -16.95
C ASN A 772 19.62 -33.33 -17.24
N ILE A 773 20.42 -34.34 -16.87
CA ILE A 773 21.86 -34.40 -17.19
C ILE A 773 22.15 -34.36 -18.70
N TYR A 774 21.20 -34.79 -19.53
CA TYR A 774 21.31 -34.76 -20.99
C TYR A 774 21.14 -33.35 -21.56
N ALA A 775 20.54 -32.43 -20.81
CA ALA A 775 20.29 -31.05 -21.23
C ALA A 775 21.61 -30.28 -21.39
N LYS A 776 21.72 -29.55 -22.50
CA LYS A 776 22.87 -28.65 -22.76
C LYS A 776 22.63 -27.29 -22.12
N THR A 777 23.69 -26.57 -21.78
CA THR A 777 23.59 -25.22 -21.17
C THR A 777 22.72 -24.28 -21.99
N ASP A 778 22.85 -24.29 -23.32
CA ASP A 778 22.08 -23.40 -24.21
C ASP A 778 20.56 -23.74 -24.20
N GLU A 779 20.19 -25.00 -23.98
CA GLU A 779 18.79 -25.41 -23.77
C GLU A 779 18.24 -24.78 -22.49
N LEU A 780 18.99 -24.84 -21.39
CA LEU A 780 18.60 -24.26 -20.10
C LEU A 780 18.53 -22.73 -20.16
N ILE A 781 19.46 -22.07 -20.85
CA ILE A 781 19.43 -20.62 -21.10
C ILE A 781 18.13 -20.22 -21.81
N GLU A 782 17.71 -20.97 -22.82
CA GLU A 782 16.49 -20.66 -23.57
C GLU A 782 15.20 -20.85 -22.75
N LEU A 783 15.17 -21.81 -21.81
CA LEU A 783 14.06 -21.97 -20.87
C LEU A 783 14.08 -20.87 -19.79
N ALA A 784 15.24 -20.55 -19.24
CA ALA A 784 15.43 -19.49 -18.26
C ALA A 784 15.03 -18.11 -18.83
N LYS A 785 15.36 -17.81 -20.09
CA LYS A 785 14.91 -16.58 -20.78
C LYS A 785 13.39 -16.46 -20.86
N VAL A 786 12.64 -17.57 -20.84
CA VAL A 786 11.17 -17.52 -20.76
C VAL A 786 10.75 -17.07 -19.37
N ALA A 787 11.27 -17.70 -18.31
CA ALA A 787 10.97 -17.32 -16.92
C ALA A 787 11.33 -15.86 -16.60
N SER A 788 12.41 -15.33 -17.20
CA SER A 788 12.81 -13.91 -17.07
C SER A 788 11.72 -12.92 -17.44
N LYS A 789 10.92 -13.23 -18.46
CA LYS A 789 9.81 -12.37 -18.91
C LYS A 789 8.70 -12.21 -17.86
N TYR A 790 8.66 -13.12 -16.89
CA TYR A 790 7.64 -13.21 -15.85
C TYR A 790 8.20 -12.90 -14.46
N GLY A 791 9.45 -12.41 -14.38
CA GLY A 791 10.11 -12.07 -13.11
C GLY A 791 10.37 -13.28 -12.21
N GLY A 792 10.58 -14.47 -12.80
CA GLY A 792 10.91 -15.69 -12.06
C GLY A 792 12.40 -15.82 -11.71
N LEU A 793 12.80 -17.01 -11.26
CA LEU A 793 14.19 -17.36 -10.93
C LEU A 793 14.70 -18.56 -11.73
N TYR A 794 16.02 -18.76 -11.73
CA TYR A 794 16.64 -20.04 -12.11
C TYR A 794 17.22 -20.72 -10.88
N ALA A 795 16.71 -21.90 -10.53
CA ALA A 795 17.26 -22.70 -9.45
C ALA A 795 17.92 -23.99 -9.96
N THR A 796 18.94 -24.50 -9.27
CA THR A 796 19.65 -25.69 -9.76
C THR A 796 20.25 -26.54 -8.65
N HIS A 797 19.89 -27.82 -8.63
CA HIS A 797 20.83 -28.87 -8.25
C HIS A 797 21.80 -29.03 -9.43
N MET A 798 22.98 -28.45 -9.23
CA MET A 798 23.98 -28.27 -10.27
C MET A 798 24.51 -29.61 -10.80
N ARG A 799 25.15 -29.56 -11.97
CA ARG A 799 25.57 -30.74 -12.74
C ARG A 799 26.54 -31.65 -12.00
N SER A 800 27.39 -31.07 -11.15
CA SER A 800 28.33 -31.81 -10.32
C SER A 800 28.55 -31.04 -9.04
N GLU A 801 28.66 -31.78 -7.94
CA GLU A 801 28.97 -31.29 -6.60
C GLU A 801 30.34 -31.81 -6.12
N GLY A 802 31.02 -32.60 -6.97
CA GLY A 802 32.33 -33.19 -6.74
C GLY A 802 33.35 -32.71 -7.76
N ALA A 803 33.81 -33.59 -8.66
CA ALA A 803 34.98 -33.34 -9.52
C ALA A 803 34.88 -32.09 -10.39
N SER A 804 33.66 -31.77 -10.82
CA SER A 804 33.37 -30.69 -11.77
C SER A 804 32.50 -29.59 -11.13
N GLU A 805 32.60 -29.41 -9.81
CA GLU A 805 31.86 -28.37 -9.07
C GLU A 805 32.10 -26.95 -9.62
N MET A 806 33.35 -26.61 -9.97
CA MET A 806 33.69 -25.27 -10.48
C MET A 806 33.13 -25.02 -11.89
N PRO A 807 33.27 -25.95 -12.87
CA PRO A 807 32.53 -25.89 -14.12
C PRO A 807 31.02 -25.79 -13.95
N ALA A 808 30.43 -26.52 -13.00
CA ALA A 808 28.98 -26.49 -12.75
C ALA A 808 28.51 -25.13 -12.21
N LEU A 809 29.28 -24.50 -11.31
CA LEU A 809 29.02 -23.12 -10.87
C LEU A 809 29.16 -22.12 -12.02
N ALA A 810 30.16 -22.28 -12.88
CA ALA A 810 30.32 -21.44 -14.07
C ALA A 810 29.13 -21.59 -15.03
N GLU A 811 28.57 -22.80 -15.17
CA GLU A 811 27.35 -23.06 -15.93
C GLU A 811 26.15 -22.30 -15.34
N ALA A 812 25.90 -22.40 -14.04
CA ALA A 812 24.81 -21.69 -13.37
C ALA A 812 24.93 -20.15 -13.49
N ILE A 813 26.15 -19.62 -13.31
CA ILE A 813 26.44 -18.18 -13.49
C ILE A 813 26.20 -17.75 -14.93
N ARG A 814 26.61 -18.55 -15.91
CA ARG A 814 26.36 -18.27 -17.33
C ARG A 814 24.87 -18.23 -17.63
N ILE A 815 24.09 -19.18 -17.12
CA ILE A 815 22.64 -19.22 -17.28
C ILE A 815 22.00 -17.95 -16.70
N GLY A 816 22.31 -17.60 -15.45
CA GLY A 816 21.78 -16.39 -14.82
C GLY A 816 22.09 -15.10 -15.59
N ARG A 817 23.32 -14.97 -16.09
CA ARG A 817 23.75 -13.79 -16.88
C ARG A 817 23.06 -13.70 -18.24
N GLU A 818 23.03 -14.79 -19.00
CA GLU A 818 22.48 -14.78 -20.36
C GLU A 818 20.95 -14.77 -20.39
N ALA A 819 20.30 -15.29 -19.33
CA ALA A 819 18.85 -15.21 -19.14
C ALA A 819 18.39 -13.95 -18.41
N ASN A 820 19.32 -13.18 -17.82
CA ASN A 820 19.02 -12.04 -16.95
C ASN A 820 18.04 -12.44 -15.83
N LEU A 821 18.45 -13.41 -15.01
CA LEU A 821 17.68 -13.98 -13.91
C LEU A 821 18.51 -14.12 -12.64
N PRO A 822 17.88 -13.99 -11.44
CA PRO A 822 18.48 -14.45 -10.22
C PRO A 822 18.73 -15.97 -10.25
N VAL A 823 19.77 -16.41 -9.54
CA VAL A 823 20.18 -17.82 -9.45
C VAL A 823 20.11 -18.31 -8.00
N GLU A 824 19.50 -19.47 -7.79
CA GLU A 824 19.56 -20.22 -6.53
C GLU A 824 20.28 -21.56 -6.75
N ILE A 825 21.38 -21.79 -6.02
CA ILE A 825 22.05 -23.08 -6.00
C ILE A 825 21.43 -23.92 -4.89
N PHE A 826 20.70 -24.95 -5.29
CA PHE A 826 20.05 -25.85 -4.34
C PHE A 826 21.08 -26.65 -3.54
N HIS A 827 20.81 -26.79 -2.24
CA HIS A 827 21.52 -27.62 -1.25
C HIS A 827 23.05 -27.71 -1.44
N LEU A 828 23.68 -26.55 -1.64
CA LEU A 828 25.09 -26.37 -1.96
C LEU A 828 26.02 -27.26 -1.11
N LYS A 829 26.89 -28.03 -1.75
CA LYS A 829 27.87 -28.86 -1.04
C LYS A 829 29.14 -29.11 -1.86
N VAL A 830 30.16 -29.60 -1.16
CA VAL A 830 31.34 -30.23 -1.75
C VAL A 830 31.26 -31.72 -1.43
N SER A 831 31.09 -32.52 -2.47
CA SER A 831 31.04 -33.98 -2.41
C SER A 831 32.46 -34.55 -2.48
N GLY A 832 32.73 -35.63 -1.74
CA GLY A 832 33.91 -36.48 -1.85
C GLY A 832 35.14 -36.06 -1.04
N LYS A 833 35.70 -37.02 -0.31
CA LYS A 833 36.89 -36.85 0.56
C LYS A 833 38.09 -36.14 -0.08
N PRO A 834 38.46 -36.41 -1.35
CA PRO A 834 39.60 -35.73 -1.97
C PRO A 834 39.45 -34.20 -2.11
N ARG A 835 38.22 -33.68 -1.96
CA ARG A 835 37.87 -32.27 -2.17
C ARG A 835 37.46 -31.55 -0.88
N TRP A 836 37.35 -32.24 0.25
CA TRP A 836 36.98 -31.60 1.51
C TRP A 836 37.92 -30.43 1.86
N GLY A 837 37.32 -29.32 2.33
CA GLY A 837 37.99 -28.05 2.59
C GLY A 837 38.02 -27.09 1.40
N THR A 838 37.48 -27.46 0.23
CA THR A 838 37.36 -26.55 -0.93
C THR A 838 36.11 -25.70 -0.95
N MET A 839 35.18 -25.82 0.02
CA MET A 839 33.97 -24.98 0.05
C MET A 839 34.30 -23.47 0.05
N LYS A 840 35.44 -23.07 0.64
CA LYS A 840 35.93 -21.67 0.56
C LYS A 840 36.13 -21.18 -0.88
N ASN A 841 36.51 -22.04 -1.81
CA ASN A 841 36.68 -21.69 -3.22
C ASN A 841 35.31 -21.53 -3.90
N VAL A 842 34.37 -22.43 -3.59
CA VAL A 842 32.97 -22.37 -4.06
C VAL A 842 32.33 -21.06 -3.60
N VAL A 843 32.45 -20.75 -2.31
CA VAL A 843 32.01 -19.49 -1.70
C VAL A 843 32.65 -18.28 -2.39
N ALA A 844 33.95 -18.31 -2.67
CA ALA A 844 34.63 -17.22 -3.35
C ALA A 844 34.10 -16.99 -4.78
N VAL A 845 33.79 -18.06 -5.52
CA VAL A 845 33.20 -17.95 -6.86
C VAL A 845 31.80 -17.34 -6.82
N ILE A 846 30.95 -17.81 -5.90
CA ILE A 846 29.59 -17.25 -5.73
C ILE A 846 29.68 -15.78 -5.29
N GLN A 847 30.54 -15.45 -4.32
CA GLN A 847 30.72 -14.07 -3.87
C GLN A 847 31.24 -13.16 -4.99
N ASN A 848 32.20 -13.60 -5.80
CA ASN A 848 32.69 -12.84 -6.94
C ASN A 848 31.58 -12.57 -7.99
N ALA A 849 30.69 -13.55 -8.21
CA ALA A 849 29.55 -13.36 -9.10
C ALA A 849 28.57 -12.32 -8.55
N ARG A 850 28.30 -12.34 -7.23
CA ARG A 850 27.50 -11.33 -6.51
C ARG A 850 28.12 -9.94 -6.60
N ASP A 851 29.40 -9.83 -6.33
CA ASP A 851 30.15 -8.56 -6.40
C ASP A 851 30.20 -8.00 -7.82
N SER A 852 30.07 -8.86 -8.83
CA SER A 852 29.94 -8.49 -10.25
C SER A 852 28.51 -8.15 -10.67
N GLY A 853 27.54 -8.11 -9.75
CA GLY A 853 26.17 -7.71 -9.99
C GLY A 853 25.18 -8.82 -10.37
N LEU A 854 25.59 -10.10 -10.35
CA LEU A 854 24.63 -11.21 -10.50
C LEU A 854 23.96 -11.49 -9.16
N ASP A 855 22.62 -11.48 -9.11
CA ASP A 855 21.91 -11.96 -7.93
C ASP A 855 21.96 -13.50 -7.87
N ILE A 856 22.89 -14.05 -7.10
CA ILE A 856 23.07 -15.50 -6.91
C ILE A 856 23.18 -15.86 -5.42
N ALA A 857 22.46 -16.87 -4.96
CA ALA A 857 22.56 -17.41 -3.60
C ALA A 857 22.42 -18.93 -3.61
N ALA A 858 22.25 -19.51 -2.43
CA ALA A 858 22.13 -20.94 -2.24
C ALA A 858 21.33 -21.26 -0.97
N ASP A 859 20.90 -22.50 -0.84
CA ASP A 859 20.47 -23.09 0.42
C ASP A 859 21.34 -24.31 0.77
N MET A 860 21.26 -24.76 2.03
CA MET A 860 21.92 -25.97 2.51
C MET A 860 21.06 -26.65 3.57
N TYR A 861 21.06 -27.99 3.62
CA TYR A 861 20.65 -28.72 4.82
C TYR A 861 21.86 -28.93 5.76
N PRO A 862 21.66 -28.91 7.09
CA PRO A 862 22.76 -28.95 8.07
C PRO A 862 23.25 -30.38 8.38
N TYR A 863 23.53 -31.18 7.35
CA TYR A 863 24.01 -32.57 7.51
C TYR A 863 25.16 -32.91 6.55
N PRO A 864 26.11 -33.77 6.95
CA PRO A 864 27.25 -34.17 6.11
C PRO A 864 26.91 -35.27 5.07
N ALA A 865 25.63 -35.55 4.86
CA ALA A 865 25.16 -36.59 3.96
C ALA A 865 23.94 -36.10 3.18
N GLY A 866 23.83 -36.55 1.93
CA GLY A 866 22.64 -36.36 1.09
C GLY A 866 21.83 -37.65 0.96
N ALA A 867 20.62 -37.56 0.43
CA ALA A 867 19.77 -38.71 0.16
C ALA A 867 19.15 -38.65 -1.25
N THR A 868 19.12 -39.78 -1.94
CA THR A 868 18.51 -39.93 -3.28
C THR A 868 18.28 -41.44 -3.55
N ALA A 869 17.85 -41.82 -4.75
CA ALA A 869 17.71 -43.23 -5.12
C ALA A 869 19.06 -43.96 -5.07
N LEU A 870 19.05 -45.25 -4.71
CA LEU A 870 20.23 -46.12 -4.77
C LEU A 870 20.75 -46.26 -6.22
N ALA A 871 19.83 -46.24 -7.18
CA ALA A 871 20.16 -46.30 -8.60
C ALA A 871 21.01 -45.11 -9.07
N SER A 872 20.95 -43.97 -8.37
CA SER A 872 21.76 -42.77 -8.67
C SER A 872 23.27 -42.98 -8.45
N ALA A 873 23.67 -44.06 -7.77
CA ALA A 873 25.07 -44.46 -7.67
C ALA A 873 25.62 -45.06 -8.98
N LEU A 874 24.75 -45.43 -9.93
CA LEU A 874 25.14 -46.01 -11.21
C LEU A 874 25.44 -44.91 -12.25
N PRO A 875 26.33 -45.17 -13.22
CA PRO A 875 26.59 -44.20 -14.30
C PRO A 875 25.31 -43.81 -15.07
N PRO A 876 25.09 -42.51 -15.36
CA PRO A 876 23.85 -42.02 -15.99
C PRO A 876 23.48 -42.70 -17.31
N TRP A 877 24.48 -43.10 -18.12
CA TRP A 877 24.25 -43.80 -19.39
C TRP A 877 23.49 -45.12 -19.23
N VAL A 878 23.51 -45.72 -18.02
CA VAL A 878 22.74 -46.93 -17.71
C VAL A 878 21.23 -46.65 -17.72
N ALA A 879 20.80 -45.41 -17.49
CA ALA A 879 19.40 -44.99 -17.45
C ALA A 879 18.88 -44.36 -18.75
N ASP A 880 19.67 -44.29 -19.82
CA ASP A 880 19.23 -43.77 -21.13
C ASP A 880 18.02 -44.58 -21.67
N GLY A 881 16.89 -43.91 -21.94
CA GLY A 881 15.63 -44.57 -22.26
C GLY A 881 14.85 -45.11 -21.05
N GLY A 882 15.18 -44.65 -19.85
CA GLY A 882 14.38 -44.81 -18.63
C GLY A 882 14.68 -46.05 -17.78
N VAL A 883 13.94 -46.18 -16.68
CA VAL A 883 14.16 -47.21 -15.64
C VAL A 883 14.09 -48.64 -16.21
N GLN A 884 13.21 -48.92 -17.17
CA GLN A 884 13.12 -50.26 -17.77
C GLN A 884 14.41 -50.63 -18.51
N LYS A 885 15.00 -49.68 -19.24
CA LYS A 885 16.29 -49.89 -19.91
C LYS A 885 17.42 -50.07 -18.91
N LEU A 886 17.40 -49.34 -17.80
CA LEU A 886 18.33 -49.57 -16.68
C LEU A 886 18.22 -51.02 -16.18
N LEU A 887 17.02 -51.51 -15.85
CA LEU A 887 16.83 -52.86 -15.34
C LEU A 887 17.19 -53.95 -16.37
N GLU A 888 16.97 -53.70 -17.67
CA GLU A 888 17.43 -54.58 -18.75
C GLU A 888 18.97 -54.62 -18.81
N ARG A 889 19.63 -53.46 -18.80
CA ARG A 889 21.09 -53.35 -18.87
C ARG A 889 21.79 -53.99 -17.68
N LEU A 890 21.20 -53.91 -16.48
CA LEU A 890 21.76 -54.54 -15.27
C LEU A 890 21.78 -56.08 -15.30
N LYS A 891 21.07 -56.71 -16.26
CA LYS A 891 21.09 -58.17 -16.47
C LYS A 891 22.24 -58.64 -17.37
N ASP A 892 22.90 -57.72 -18.09
CA ASP A 892 23.99 -58.04 -19.03
C ASP A 892 25.36 -58.04 -18.32
N PRO A 893 26.10 -59.17 -18.30
CA PRO A 893 27.41 -59.26 -17.64
C PRO A 893 28.49 -58.31 -18.18
N ALA A 894 28.48 -58.00 -19.48
CA ALA A 894 29.45 -57.08 -20.09
C ALA A 894 29.19 -55.64 -19.63
N ILE A 895 27.91 -55.26 -19.58
CA ILE A 895 27.49 -53.95 -19.04
C ILE A 895 27.85 -53.84 -17.56
N ARG A 896 27.54 -54.85 -16.73
CA ARG A 896 27.93 -54.87 -15.32
C ARG A 896 29.44 -54.71 -15.13
N SER A 897 30.24 -55.34 -15.98
CA SER A 897 31.70 -55.22 -15.92
C SER A 897 32.18 -53.80 -16.24
N ARG A 898 31.54 -53.12 -17.20
CA ARG A 898 31.78 -51.70 -17.49
C ARG A 898 31.36 -50.82 -16.30
N ILE A 899 30.17 -51.02 -15.74
CA ILE A 899 29.69 -50.28 -14.56
C ILE A 899 30.68 -50.41 -13.42
N LYS A 900 31.15 -51.63 -13.10
CA LYS A 900 32.15 -51.84 -12.04
C LYS A 900 33.43 -51.05 -12.27
N LYS A 901 33.91 -50.96 -13.51
CA LYS A 901 35.07 -50.14 -13.86
C LYS A 901 34.77 -48.65 -13.63
N ASP A 902 33.61 -48.19 -14.07
CA ASP A 902 33.19 -46.79 -13.92
C ASP A 902 33.06 -46.42 -12.41
N LEU A 903 32.64 -47.34 -11.54
CA LEU A 903 32.53 -47.07 -10.10
C LEU A 903 33.88 -46.88 -9.36
N THR A 904 35.02 -47.28 -9.95
CA THR A 904 36.32 -47.31 -9.24
C THR A 904 36.99 -45.96 -9.02
N GLY A 905 36.55 -44.91 -9.72
CA GLY A 905 37.26 -43.64 -9.74
C GLY A 905 36.33 -42.45 -9.96
N ASP A 906 36.94 -41.29 -9.85
CA ASP A 906 36.29 -40.00 -10.07
C ASP A 906 36.07 -39.73 -11.58
N HIS A 907 35.05 -38.93 -11.92
CA HIS A 907 34.70 -38.65 -13.32
C HIS A 907 34.46 -37.15 -13.58
N PRO A 908 34.96 -36.60 -14.69
CA PRO A 908 34.72 -35.20 -15.05
C PRO A 908 33.30 -34.93 -15.58
N ASP A 909 32.63 -35.96 -16.11
CA ASP A 909 31.39 -35.81 -16.88
C ASP A 909 30.11 -36.18 -16.11
N TRP A 910 30.22 -36.81 -14.93
CA TRP A 910 29.09 -37.18 -14.07
C TRP A 910 29.56 -37.39 -12.62
N GLU A 911 28.64 -37.28 -11.66
CA GLU A 911 28.93 -37.40 -10.23
C GLU A 911 28.90 -38.86 -9.76
N ASN A 912 30.04 -39.39 -9.30
CA ASN A 912 30.13 -40.77 -8.82
C ASN A 912 29.89 -40.86 -7.31
N LEU A 913 28.62 -40.84 -6.90
CA LEU A 913 28.20 -40.90 -5.49
C LEU A 913 28.78 -42.11 -4.73
N TYR A 914 28.92 -43.26 -5.38
CA TYR A 914 29.52 -44.45 -4.78
C TYR A 914 31.00 -44.21 -4.42
N TYR A 915 31.77 -43.61 -5.33
CA TYR A 915 33.16 -43.27 -5.08
C TYR A 915 33.30 -42.16 -4.03
N ASP A 916 32.51 -41.09 -4.13
CA ASP A 916 32.63 -39.91 -3.27
C ASP A 916 32.33 -40.21 -1.79
N CYS A 917 31.42 -41.15 -1.50
CA CYS A 917 31.17 -41.61 -0.12
C CYS A 917 32.20 -42.65 0.38
N GLY A 918 33.18 -43.04 -0.45
CA GLY A 918 34.22 -44.02 -0.10
C GLY A 918 33.79 -45.48 -0.30
N GLY A 919 32.90 -45.74 -1.25
CA GLY A 919 32.38 -47.07 -1.59
C GLY A 919 31.22 -47.51 -0.70
N ALA A 920 30.95 -48.82 -0.68
CA ALA A 920 29.76 -49.39 -0.05
C ALA A 920 29.60 -49.11 1.46
N THR A 921 30.66 -48.77 2.18
CA THR A 921 30.58 -48.38 3.60
C THR A 921 29.96 -46.99 3.79
N GLY A 922 30.00 -46.13 2.76
CA GLY A 922 29.45 -44.77 2.78
C GLY A 922 28.02 -44.67 2.22
N VAL A 923 27.43 -45.79 1.80
CA VAL A 923 26.05 -45.88 1.30
C VAL A 923 25.19 -46.61 2.32
N LEU A 924 24.19 -45.93 2.87
CA LEU A 924 23.21 -46.51 3.79
C LEU A 924 21.88 -46.71 3.05
N ILE A 925 21.30 -47.89 3.15
CA ILE A 925 19.97 -48.18 2.60
C ILE A 925 18.92 -47.51 3.48
N ALA A 926 18.17 -46.57 2.89
CA ALA A 926 17.16 -45.78 3.60
C ALA A 926 15.77 -46.43 3.51
N SER A 927 15.38 -46.93 2.34
CA SER A 927 14.07 -47.55 2.14
C SER A 927 14.11 -48.58 1.03
N ALA A 928 13.20 -49.55 1.08
CA ALA A 928 13.01 -50.55 0.02
C ALA A 928 11.54 -50.93 -0.10
N GLU A 929 11.08 -51.19 -1.32
CA GLU A 929 9.68 -51.50 -1.61
C GLU A 929 9.35 -52.98 -1.41
N LYS A 930 10.27 -53.86 -1.82
CA LYS A 930 10.10 -55.31 -1.69
C LYS A 930 10.19 -55.75 -0.23
N PRO A 931 9.17 -56.47 0.31
CA PRO A 931 9.15 -56.92 1.70
C PRO A 931 10.43 -57.65 2.14
N GLU A 932 10.99 -58.48 1.26
CA GLU A 932 12.22 -59.24 1.52
C GLU A 932 13.48 -58.37 1.62
N LEU A 933 13.47 -57.16 1.06
CA LEU A 933 14.59 -56.21 1.10
C LEU A 933 14.51 -55.23 2.27
N LYS A 934 13.32 -55.05 2.88
CA LYS A 934 13.11 -54.12 4.02
C LYS A 934 13.99 -54.42 5.22
N GLN A 935 14.47 -55.66 5.39
CA GLN A 935 15.42 -56.03 6.45
C GLN A 935 16.78 -55.31 6.35
N PHE A 936 17.10 -54.74 5.19
CA PHE A 936 18.34 -54.00 4.95
C PHE A 936 18.20 -52.50 5.18
N ALA A 937 16.99 -51.98 5.45
CA ALA A 937 16.82 -50.58 5.83
C ALA A 937 17.64 -50.27 7.11
N GLY A 938 18.35 -49.15 7.11
CA GLY A 938 19.30 -48.78 8.16
C GLY A 938 20.60 -49.59 8.16
N LYS A 939 20.87 -50.39 7.14
CA LYS A 939 22.16 -51.10 6.92
C LYS A 939 22.97 -50.45 5.82
N THR A 940 24.29 -50.57 5.91
CA THR A 940 25.16 -50.12 4.82
C THR A 940 25.08 -51.09 3.64
N LEU A 941 25.39 -50.62 2.44
CA LEU A 941 25.52 -51.48 1.27
C LEU A 941 26.62 -52.54 1.48
N ASP A 942 27.64 -52.24 2.27
CA ASP A 942 28.67 -53.22 2.67
C ASP A 942 28.10 -54.34 3.56
N ASP A 943 27.17 -54.04 4.48
CA ASP A 943 26.45 -55.06 5.26
C ASP A 943 25.59 -55.95 4.37
N VAL A 944 24.92 -55.36 3.37
CA VAL A 944 24.18 -56.10 2.34
C VAL A 944 25.12 -57.04 1.58
N ALA A 945 26.25 -56.52 1.10
CA ALA A 945 27.25 -57.28 0.35
C ALA A 945 27.79 -58.47 1.15
N LYS A 946 28.10 -58.27 2.43
CA LYS A 946 28.50 -59.33 3.37
C LYS A 946 27.40 -60.37 3.57
N THR A 947 26.16 -59.93 3.76
CA THR A 947 25.00 -60.82 3.96
C THR A 947 24.75 -61.68 2.71
N TRP A 948 24.83 -61.07 1.53
CA TRP A 948 24.66 -61.76 0.25
C TRP A 948 25.91 -62.50 -0.22
N LYS A 949 27.05 -62.33 0.46
CA LYS A 949 28.36 -62.90 0.11
C LYS A 949 28.77 -62.55 -1.32
N LYS A 950 28.61 -61.28 -1.69
CA LYS A 950 28.91 -60.74 -3.03
C LYS A 950 29.89 -59.57 -2.93
N PRO A 951 30.65 -59.28 -4.00
CA PRO A 951 31.34 -58.00 -4.13
C PRO A 951 30.36 -56.84 -3.99
N PRO A 952 30.74 -55.71 -3.36
CA PRO A 952 29.79 -54.65 -3.07
C PRO A 952 29.16 -54.00 -4.31
N GLU A 953 29.87 -53.91 -5.42
CA GLU A 953 29.33 -53.37 -6.68
C GLU A 953 28.30 -54.32 -7.29
N ASP A 954 28.50 -55.63 -7.14
CA ASP A 954 27.52 -56.63 -7.57
C ASP A 954 26.29 -56.61 -6.64
N ALA A 955 26.48 -56.41 -5.34
CA ALA A 955 25.38 -56.22 -4.39
C ALA A 955 24.56 -54.96 -4.71
N LEU A 956 25.21 -53.85 -5.07
CA LEU A 956 24.55 -52.61 -5.51
C LEU A 956 23.61 -52.88 -6.71
N MET A 957 24.17 -53.44 -7.79
CA MET A 957 23.39 -53.70 -9.00
C MET A 957 22.28 -54.71 -8.77
N ASP A 958 22.51 -55.72 -7.94
CA ASP A 958 21.51 -56.74 -7.63
C ASP A 958 20.39 -56.19 -6.73
N PHE A 959 20.69 -55.27 -5.81
CA PHE A 959 19.69 -54.62 -4.98
C PHE A 959 18.79 -53.71 -5.82
N VAL A 960 19.40 -52.86 -6.67
CA VAL A 960 18.68 -52.00 -7.62
C VAL A 960 17.78 -52.85 -8.52
N LEU A 961 18.28 -53.98 -9.03
CA LEU A 961 17.48 -54.88 -9.87
C LEU A 961 16.34 -55.54 -9.09
N ALA A 962 16.59 -56.02 -7.87
CA ALA A 962 15.60 -56.72 -7.06
C ALA A 962 14.44 -55.81 -6.63
N ASP A 963 14.74 -54.55 -6.30
CA ASP A 963 13.75 -53.57 -5.86
C ASP A 963 13.14 -52.73 -7.01
N ASN A 964 13.43 -53.09 -8.27
CA ASN A 964 13.01 -52.35 -9.45
C ASN A 964 13.40 -50.86 -9.41
N ALA A 965 14.61 -50.56 -8.93
CA ALA A 965 15.19 -49.23 -8.77
C ALA A 965 14.40 -48.27 -7.85
N GLN A 966 13.55 -48.77 -6.94
CA GLN A 966 12.78 -47.94 -6.00
C GLN A 966 13.42 -47.76 -4.61
N THR A 967 14.64 -48.26 -4.42
CA THR A 967 15.36 -48.16 -3.16
C THR A 967 15.87 -46.74 -2.91
N GLY A 968 15.57 -46.16 -1.75
CA GLY A 968 16.19 -44.92 -1.27
C GLY A 968 17.53 -45.19 -0.57
N ALA A 969 18.48 -44.26 -0.69
CA ALA A 969 19.81 -44.37 -0.08
C ALA A 969 20.31 -43.03 0.47
N ILE A 970 21.16 -43.10 1.50
CA ILE A 970 21.87 -41.97 2.11
C ILE A 970 23.36 -42.11 1.81
N TYR A 971 23.99 -41.02 1.39
CA TYR A 971 25.37 -40.96 0.93
C TYR A 971 26.20 -40.02 1.81
N PHE A 972 27.17 -40.57 2.55
CA PHE A 972 28.05 -39.82 3.44
C PHE A 972 29.25 -39.22 2.68
N MET A 973 29.00 -38.08 2.02
CA MET A 973 29.93 -37.50 1.03
C MET A 973 30.49 -36.12 1.41
N ALA A 974 29.91 -35.40 2.37
CA ALA A 974 30.34 -34.06 2.73
C ALA A 974 31.10 -34.02 4.07
N SER A 975 31.80 -32.90 4.32
CA SER A 975 32.56 -32.66 5.56
C SER A 975 31.87 -31.63 6.46
N GLU A 976 32.05 -31.77 7.77
CA GLU A 976 31.55 -30.80 8.76
C GLU A 976 32.21 -29.41 8.58
N GLU A 977 33.48 -29.36 8.17
CA GLU A 977 34.22 -28.11 7.95
C GLU A 977 33.64 -27.31 6.77
N ASP A 978 33.36 -27.99 5.66
CA ASP A 978 32.73 -27.37 4.49
C ASP A 978 31.31 -26.94 4.80
N LEU A 979 30.57 -27.75 5.57
CA LEU A 979 29.21 -27.43 6.00
C LEU A 979 29.19 -26.14 6.84
N ARG A 980 30.09 -26.00 7.84
CA ARG A 980 30.23 -24.76 8.62
C ARG A 980 30.62 -23.57 7.74
N THR A 981 31.50 -23.79 6.76
CA THR A 981 31.93 -22.74 5.82
C THR A 981 30.76 -22.22 4.99
N GLY A 982 29.98 -23.11 4.37
CA GLY A 982 28.81 -22.73 3.58
C GLY A 982 27.69 -22.12 4.43
N LEU A 983 27.35 -22.74 5.56
CA LEU A 983 26.32 -22.24 6.48
C LEU A 983 26.63 -20.85 7.03
N SER A 984 27.91 -20.48 7.18
CA SER A 984 28.30 -19.15 7.68
C SER A 984 28.04 -18.00 6.70
N GLN A 985 27.78 -18.29 5.41
CA GLN A 985 27.64 -17.22 4.42
C GLN A 985 26.31 -16.46 4.57
N PRO A 986 26.29 -15.13 4.43
CA PRO A 986 25.08 -14.33 4.66
C PRO A 986 23.99 -14.54 3.60
N TRP A 987 24.34 -15.09 2.45
CA TRP A 987 23.45 -15.41 1.35
C TRP A 987 22.97 -16.86 1.34
N THR A 988 23.48 -17.75 2.21
CA THR A 988 23.01 -19.14 2.26
C THR A 988 21.74 -19.25 3.11
N SER A 989 20.64 -19.78 2.58
CA SER A 989 19.43 -20.12 3.35
C SER A 989 19.42 -21.60 3.79
N ILE A 990 18.33 -22.10 4.36
CA ILE A 990 18.19 -23.50 4.75
C ILE A 990 17.04 -24.15 3.97
N GLY A 991 17.33 -25.29 3.35
CA GLY A 991 16.36 -26.19 2.73
C GLY A 991 16.46 -27.58 3.36
N LEU A 992 15.36 -28.30 3.46
CA LEU A 992 15.34 -29.66 4.02
C LEU A 992 15.73 -30.71 2.99
N ASP A 993 15.42 -30.46 1.71
CA ASP A 993 15.48 -31.43 0.61
C ASP A 993 14.73 -32.73 0.97
N ALA A 994 13.54 -32.60 1.55
CA ALA A 994 12.72 -33.73 1.96
C ALA A 994 11.25 -33.40 1.81
N GLY A 995 10.44 -34.41 1.49
CA GLY A 995 8.99 -34.28 1.53
C GLY A 995 8.48 -34.30 2.96
N GLU A 996 7.29 -33.76 3.16
CA GLU A 996 6.60 -33.90 4.43
C GLU A 996 6.23 -35.37 4.66
N MET A 997 6.34 -35.76 5.92
CA MET A 997 5.90 -37.02 6.46
C MET A 997 5.30 -36.84 7.86
N SER A 998 4.42 -37.76 8.22
CA SER A 998 3.99 -38.01 9.59
C SER A 998 4.67 -39.26 10.14
N LEU A 999 4.62 -39.47 11.46
CA LEU A 999 5.19 -40.66 12.13
C LEU A 999 4.38 -41.94 11.90
N ASP A 1000 3.30 -41.84 11.12
CA ASP A 1000 2.42 -42.91 10.71
C ASP A 1000 1.78 -42.54 9.35
N GLY A 1001 0.94 -43.43 8.82
CA GLY A 1001 0.22 -43.19 7.58
C GLY A 1001 0.95 -43.71 6.34
N PRO A 1002 0.41 -43.46 5.14
CA PRO A 1002 0.87 -44.09 3.90
C PRO A 1002 2.28 -43.66 3.49
N MET A 1003 2.69 -42.43 3.83
CA MET A 1003 4.00 -41.87 3.47
C MET A 1003 5.08 -42.08 4.55
N PHE A 1004 4.76 -42.77 5.65
CA PHE A 1004 5.73 -42.97 6.73
C PHE A 1004 6.81 -43.98 6.34
N GLU A 1005 8.07 -43.56 6.44
CA GLU A 1005 9.26 -44.40 6.24
C GLU A 1005 10.18 -44.32 7.47
N PRO A 1006 10.32 -45.41 8.27
CA PRO A 1006 11.07 -45.40 9.53
C PRO A 1006 12.59 -45.15 9.37
N HIS A 1007 13.16 -45.27 8.17
CA HIS A 1007 14.61 -45.14 7.94
C HIS A 1007 14.98 -44.04 6.93
N THR A 1008 14.16 -42.98 6.85
CA THR A 1008 14.43 -41.78 6.03
C THR A 1008 15.70 -41.02 6.45
N HIS A 1009 16.07 -39.97 5.73
CA HIS A 1009 17.16 -39.08 6.14
C HIS A 1009 16.71 -38.16 7.30
N PRO A 1010 17.52 -37.96 8.37
CA PRO A 1010 17.14 -37.16 9.54
C PRO A 1010 16.79 -35.69 9.23
N ARG A 1011 17.28 -35.16 8.11
CA ARG A 1011 16.91 -33.83 7.57
C ARG A 1011 15.41 -33.60 7.46
N ALA A 1012 14.62 -34.65 7.24
CA ALA A 1012 13.16 -34.57 7.17
C ALA A 1012 12.54 -34.10 8.50
N MET A 1013 13.19 -34.37 9.64
CA MET A 1013 12.61 -34.19 10.98
C MET A 1013 13.38 -33.18 11.86
N GLY A 1014 14.57 -32.73 11.43
CA GLY A 1014 15.47 -31.98 12.31
C GLY A 1014 16.30 -30.86 11.69
N SER A 1015 16.17 -30.52 10.41
CA SER A 1015 17.04 -29.49 9.80
C SER A 1015 16.98 -28.12 10.49
N MET A 1016 15.79 -27.53 10.71
CA MET A 1016 15.71 -26.20 11.33
C MET A 1016 16.17 -26.22 12.81
N PRO A 1017 15.72 -27.18 13.64
CA PRO A 1017 16.18 -27.29 15.03
C PRO A 1017 17.66 -27.65 15.16
N ARG A 1018 18.23 -28.44 14.24
CA ARG A 1018 19.67 -28.70 14.16
C ARG A 1018 20.44 -27.43 13.86
N PHE A 1019 20.00 -26.64 12.87
CA PHE A 1019 20.64 -25.37 12.53
C PHE A 1019 20.65 -24.41 13.73
N LEU A 1020 19.51 -24.23 14.39
CA LEU A 1020 19.39 -23.32 15.54
C LEU A 1020 20.07 -23.84 16.81
N GLY A 1021 19.97 -25.14 17.10
CA GLY A 1021 20.56 -25.76 18.28
C GLY A 1021 22.06 -26.02 18.12
N HIS A 1022 22.42 -26.86 17.16
CA HIS A 1022 23.81 -27.31 16.99
C HIS A 1022 24.73 -26.22 16.44
N TYR A 1023 24.33 -25.51 15.37
CA TYR A 1023 25.21 -24.54 14.71
C TYR A 1023 25.19 -23.16 15.37
N VAL A 1024 24.03 -22.70 15.83
CA VAL A 1024 23.86 -21.34 16.36
C VAL A 1024 24.05 -21.29 17.88
N ARG A 1025 23.26 -22.05 18.65
CA ARG A 1025 23.36 -22.05 20.12
C ARG A 1025 24.67 -22.67 20.60
N ASP A 1026 24.98 -23.90 20.18
CA ASP A 1026 26.15 -24.65 20.70
C ASP A 1026 27.44 -24.29 19.96
N GLY A 1027 27.35 -24.18 18.63
CA GLY A 1027 28.49 -23.96 17.75
C GLY A 1027 28.90 -22.50 17.56
N HIS A 1028 28.07 -21.55 18.02
CA HIS A 1028 28.26 -20.09 17.87
C HIS A 1028 28.64 -19.64 16.45
N LEU A 1029 28.13 -20.34 15.43
CA LEU A 1029 28.49 -20.06 14.03
C LEU A 1029 27.98 -18.69 13.58
N LEU A 1030 26.80 -18.29 14.07
CA LEU A 1030 26.10 -17.06 13.73
C LEU A 1030 25.38 -16.52 14.97
N SER A 1031 25.00 -15.24 14.96
CA SER A 1031 24.01 -14.74 15.92
C SER A 1031 22.64 -15.36 15.63
N LEU A 1032 21.79 -15.47 16.64
CA LEU A 1032 20.45 -16.02 16.47
C LEU A 1032 19.61 -15.18 15.51
N GLU A 1033 19.74 -13.85 15.54
CA GLU A 1033 19.03 -12.93 14.64
C GLU A 1033 19.44 -13.13 13.18
N THR A 1034 20.73 -13.37 12.92
CA THR A 1034 21.25 -13.69 11.58
C THR A 1034 20.73 -15.05 11.12
N ALA A 1035 20.70 -16.04 12.01
CA ALA A 1035 20.17 -17.37 11.72
C ALA A 1035 18.67 -17.33 11.39
N ILE A 1036 17.87 -16.61 12.19
CA ILE A 1036 16.43 -16.41 11.92
C ILE A 1036 16.23 -15.73 10.58
N ARG A 1037 17.01 -14.69 10.25
CA ARG A 1037 16.96 -14.06 8.92
C ARG A 1037 17.17 -15.07 7.78
N LYS A 1038 18.15 -15.97 7.91
CA LYS A 1038 18.49 -17.00 6.90
C LYS A 1038 17.38 -18.02 6.64
N ILE A 1039 16.46 -18.21 7.59
CA ILE A 1039 15.33 -19.14 7.47
C ILE A 1039 13.97 -18.43 7.42
N THR A 1040 13.93 -17.10 7.28
CA THR A 1040 12.68 -16.31 7.21
C THR A 1040 12.73 -15.27 6.09
N SER A 1041 13.27 -14.08 6.33
CA SER A 1041 13.24 -12.98 5.36
C SER A 1041 14.19 -13.17 4.18
N LEU A 1042 15.30 -13.92 4.32
CA LEU A 1042 16.18 -14.25 3.21
C LEU A 1042 15.47 -15.09 2.14
N PRO A 1043 14.86 -16.26 2.49
CA PRO A 1043 14.08 -17.02 1.53
C PRO A 1043 12.86 -16.25 1.00
N ALA A 1044 12.15 -15.49 1.85
CA ALA A 1044 11.04 -14.65 1.39
C ALA A 1044 11.48 -13.59 0.37
N GLN A 1045 12.66 -12.97 0.57
CA GLN A 1045 13.22 -12.01 -0.37
C GLN A 1045 13.60 -12.68 -1.70
N ARG A 1046 14.30 -13.81 -1.62
CA ARG A 1046 14.78 -14.59 -2.77
C ARG A 1046 13.62 -15.03 -3.65
N GLU A 1047 12.58 -15.60 -3.05
CA GLU A 1047 11.39 -16.11 -3.75
C GLU A 1047 10.29 -15.07 -3.98
N HIS A 1048 10.56 -13.81 -3.64
CA HIS A 1048 9.61 -12.70 -3.81
C HIS A 1048 8.25 -12.91 -3.11
N LEU A 1049 8.29 -13.47 -1.90
CA LEU A 1049 7.11 -13.71 -1.07
C LEU A 1049 6.66 -12.43 -0.35
N ASP A 1050 5.84 -11.64 -1.05
CA ASP A 1050 5.35 -10.38 -0.52
C ASP A 1050 4.60 -10.55 0.81
N SER A 1051 4.89 -9.67 1.77
CA SER A 1051 4.25 -9.65 3.10
C SER A 1051 4.44 -10.93 3.95
N ARG A 1052 5.50 -11.72 3.70
CA ARG A 1052 5.93 -12.87 4.53
C ARG A 1052 7.40 -12.72 4.96
N GLY A 1053 7.85 -13.59 5.86
CA GLY A 1053 9.25 -13.65 6.32
C GLY A 1053 9.68 -12.55 7.30
N LEU A 1054 8.78 -11.66 7.70
CA LEU A 1054 9.02 -10.59 8.69
C LEU A 1054 7.83 -10.45 9.65
N LEU A 1055 8.10 -10.20 10.93
CA LEU A 1055 7.07 -9.81 11.89
C LEU A 1055 6.85 -8.30 11.81
N LYS A 1056 5.82 -7.90 11.05
CA LYS A 1056 5.50 -6.49 10.82
C LYS A 1056 3.98 -6.31 10.67
N PRO A 1057 3.37 -5.24 11.22
CA PRO A 1057 1.95 -4.98 11.01
C PRO A 1057 1.57 -4.99 9.51
N GLY A 1058 0.48 -5.67 9.19
CA GLY A 1058 0.00 -5.90 7.81
C GLY A 1058 0.57 -7.16 7.13
N HIS A 1059 1.65 -7.76 7.66
CA HIS A 1059 2.17 -9.03 7.13
C HIS A 1059 1.30 -10.22 7.53
N PHE A 1060 1.39 -11.32 6.77
CA PHE A 1060 0.77 -12.58 7.18
C PHE A 1060 1.31 -13.02 8.55
N ALA A 1061 0.42 -13.50 9.41
CA ALA A 1061 0.78 -13.99 10.74
C ALA A 1061 1.32 -15.43 10.67
N ASP A 1062 2.40 -15.62 9.91
CA ASP A 1062 3.23 -16.82 10.00
C ASP A 1062 4.27 -16.62 11.09
N MET A 1063 4.22 -17.42 12.15
CA MET A 1063 5.08 -17.24 13.32
C MET A 1063 5.54 -18.56 13.90
N THR A 1064 6.77 -18.59 14.41
CA THR A 1064 7.30 -19.70 15.19
C THR A 1064 7.70 -19.18 16.57
N ILE A 1065 7.22 -19.88 17.61
CA ILE A 1065 7.58 -19.59 19.00
C ILE A 1065 8.39 -20.77 19.51
N PHE A 1066 9.60 -20.49 19.97
CA PHE A 1066 10.53 -21.56 20.36
C PHE A 1066 11.40 -21.16 21.54
N ASN A 1067 11.89 -22.18 22.26
CA ASN A 1067 12.85 -22.02 23.34
C ASN A 1067 14.28 -21.98 22.79
N PRO A 1068 14.97 -20.82 22.85
CA PRO A 1068 16.32 -20.71 22.32
C PRO A 1068 17.34 -21.53 23.12
N GLU A 1069 17.03 -21.93 24.35
CA GLU A 1069 17.93 -22.72 25.20
C GLU A 1069 17.87 -24.21 24.88
N THR A 1070 16.71 -24.74 24.49
CA THR A 1070 16.50 -26.19 24.32
C THR A 1070 16.32 -26.64 22.88
N ILE A 1071 16.13 -25.72 21.92
CA ILE A 1071 15.91 -26.09 20.52
C ILE A 1071 17.02 -27.00 19.97
N ILE A 1072 16.68 -28.20 19.51
CA ILE A 1072 17.63 -29.19 18.97
C ILE A 1072 16.92 -30.29 18.18
N ASP A 1073 17.61 -30.91 17.22
CA ASP A 1073 17.18 -32.13 16.55
C ASP A 1073 17.48 -33.39 17.39
N HIS A 1074 16.56 -34.36 17.37
CA HIS A 1074 16.81 -35.70 17.92
C HIS A 1074 16.99 -36.76 16.83
N ALA A 1075 16.59 -36.45 15.59
CA ALA A 1075 16.67 -37.36 14.45
C ALA A 1075 18.14 -37.67 14.09
N THR A 1076 18.47 -38.96 14.03
CA THR A 1076 19.79 -39.44 13.62
C THR A 1076 19.69 -40.33 12.39
N PHE A 1077 20.80 -40.60 11.70
CA PHE A 1077 20.82 -41.51 10.54
C PHE A 1077 20.29 -42.91 10.83
N THR A 1078 20.41 -43.38 12.07
CA THR A 1078 19.93 -44.71 12.49
C THR A 1078 18.57 -44.70 13.16
N LYS A 1079 18.09 -43.51 13.56
CA LYS A 1079 16.78 -43.27 14.19
C LYS A 1079 16.23 -41.92 13.70
N PRO A 1080 15.80 -41.84 12.43
CA PRO A 1080 15.46 -40.56 11.81
C PRO A 1080 14.04 -40.09 12.13
N ASP A 1081 13.18 -40.97 12.65
CA ASP A 1081 11.76 -40.75 12.97
C ASP A 1081 11.53 -40.07 14.34
N GLN A 1082 12.49 -39.25 14.78
CA GLN A 1082 12.42 -38.55 16.07
C GLN A 1082 12.06 -37.08 15.88
N LEU A 1083 11.00 -36.62 16.54
CA LEU A 1083 10.65 -35.20 16.57
C LEU A 1083 11.73 -34.39 17.29
N SER A 1084 11.94 -33.18 16.78
CA SER A 1084 12.81 -32.20 17.41
C SER A 1084 12.21 -31.63 18.71
N GLU A 1085 13.05 -30.99 19.50
CA GLU A 1085 12.67 -30.33 20.75
C GLU A 1085 12.77 -28.80 20.61
N GLY A 1086 12.00 -28.07 21.43
CA GLY A 1086 12.13 -26.62 21.61
C GLY A 1086 11.21 -25.77 20.75
N ILE A 1087 10.50 -26.33 19.77
CA ILE A 1087 9.40 -25.62 19.08
C ILE A 1087 8.13 -25.75 19.92
N ASP A 1088 7.65 -24.62 20.45
CA ASP A 1088 6.43 -24.59 21.26
C ASP A 1088 5.19 -24.38 20.38
N TYR A 1089 5.28 -23.47 19.40
CA TYR A 1089 4.18 -23.13 18.50
C TYR A 1089 4.65 -22.90 17.06
N THR A 1090 3.85 -23.39 16.11
CA THR A 1090 3.93 -23.02 14.69
C THR A 1090 2.58 -22.49 14.25
N ILE A 1091 2.58 -21.27 13.74
CA ILE A 1091 1.38 -20.50 13.42
C ILE A 1091 1.44 -20.15 11.94
N VAL A 1092 0.41 -20.51 11.18
CA VAL A 1092 0.32 -20.27 9.73
C VAL A 1092 -0.89 -19.40 9.46
N ASN A 1093 -0.67 -18.26 8.79
CA ASN A 1093 -1.75 -17.29 8.48
C ASN A 1093 -2.66 -17.00 9.70
N GLY A 1094 -2.05 -16.80 10.88
CA GLY A 1094 -2.73 -16.45 12.13
C GLY A 1094 -3.39 -17.60 12.89
N GLN A 1095 -3.34 -18.83 12.37
CA GLN A 1095 -3.89 -20.01 13.01
C GLN A 1095 -2.78 -20.90 13.58
N VAL A 1096 -3.00 -21.46 14.77
CA VAL A 1096 -2.03 -22.36 15.40
C VAL A 1096 -2.17 -23.75 14.79
N GLU A 1097 -1.14 -24.19 14.06
CA GLU A 1097 -1.06 -25.49 13.38
C GLU A 1097 -0.38 -26.56 14.24
N TYR A 1098 0.61 -26.14 15.04
CA TYR A 1098 1.35 -26.98 15.96
C TYR A 1098 1.46 -26.30 17.31
N GLU A 1099 1.24 -27.07 18.38
CA GLU A 1099 1.33 -26.62 19.76
C GLU A 1099 1.86 -27.75 20.65
N ASN A 1100 2.93 -27.48 21.39
CA ASN A 1100 3.45 -28.32 22.48
C ASN A 1100 3.57 -29.81 22.11
N GLY A 1101 4.23 -30.11 20.98
CA GLY A 1101 4.45 -31.49 20.55
C GLY A 1101 3.36 -32.06 19.63
N LYS A 1102 2.26 -31.33 19.37
CA LYS A 1102 1.06 -31.88 18.71
C LYS A 1102 0.54 -30.99 17.58
N LEU A 1103 0.01 -31.64 16.54
CA LEU A 1103 -0.79 -30.98 15.50
C LEU A 1103 -2.17 -30.61 16.05
N THR A 1104 -2.69 -29.46 15.64
CA THR A 1104 -4.04 -29.01 16.00
C THR A 1104 -5.12 -29.51 15.04
N GLY A 1105 -4.72 -29.92 13.83
CA GLY A 1105 -5.63 -30.33 12.75
C GLY A 1105 -6.21 -29.16 11.96
N VAL A 1106 -5.67 -27.95 12.15
CA VAL A 1106 -5.97 -26.80 11.28
C VAL A 1106 -5.30 -27.02 9.91
N ALA A 1107 -5.73 -26.26 8.90
CA ALA A 1107 -5.15 -26.25 7.56
C ALA A 1107 -5.26 -24.84 6.97
N ALA A 1108 -4.48 -23.91 7.52
CA ALA A 1108 -4.51 -22.48 7.23
C ALA A 1108 -3.52 -22.06 6.14
N GLY A 1109 -2.68 -22.97 5.65
CA GLY A 1109 -1.75 -22.77 4.56
C GLY A 1109 -2.40 -22.38 3.24
N ARG A 1110 -1.60 -21.77 2.36
CA ARG A 1110 -2.05 -21.28 1.05
C ARG A 1110 -1.07 -21.64 -0.04
N VAL A 1111 -1.60 -21.89 -1.23
CA VAL A 1111 -0.79 -21.87 -2.44
C VAL A 1111 -0.21 -20.46 -2.63
N LEU A 1112 1.08 -20.40 -2.91
CA LEU A 1112 1.82 -19.20 -3.24
C LEU A 1112 2.11 -19.20 -4.74
N ARG A 1113 1.71 -18.14 -5.43
CA ARG A 1113 1.84 -18.00 -6.89
C ARG A 1113 2.88 -16.94 -7.22
N GLY A 1114 3.79 -17.26 -8.12
CA GLY A 1114 4.86 -16.38 -8.58
C GLY A 1114 4.35 -15.20 -9.40
N ARG A 1115 5.24 -14.24 -9.66
CA ARG A 1115 4.91 -12.94 -10.30
C ARG A 1115 4.34 -13.03 -11.71
N GLY A 1116 4.53 -14.16 -12.39
CA GLY A 1116 3.95 -14.41 -13.72
C GLY A 1116 2.44 -14.65 -13.70
N TRP A 1117 1.86 -14.97 -12.54
CA TRP A 1117 0.44 -15.22 -12.40
C TRP A 1117 -0.35 -13.91 -12.27
N LEU A 1118 -1.38 -13.77 -13.10
CA LEU A 1118 -2.32 -12.66 -13.04
C LEU A 1118 -3.69 -13.20 -12.59
N PRO A 1119 -4.32 -12.62 -11.55
CA PRO A 1119 -5.68 -13.00 -11.20
C PRO A 1119 -6.59 -12.75 -12.39
N VAL A 1120 -7.44 -13.72 -12.73
CA VAL A 1120 -8.52 -13.49 -13.70
C VAL A 1120 -9.41 -12.41 -13.10
N ALA A 1121 -9.51 -11.25 -13.77
CA ALA A 1121 -10.41 -10.18 -13.34
C ALA A 1121 -11.83 -10.75 -13.21
N GLN A 1122 -12.36 -10.79 -11.98
CA GLN A 1122 -13.75 -11.15 -11.71
C GLN A 1122 -14.68 -10.00 -12.02
#